data_AF-A0A7X8LHD3-F1
#
_entry.id   AF-A0A7X8LHD3-F1
#
_cell.length_a   1.000
_cell.length_b   1.000
_cell.length_c   1.000
_cell.angle_alpha   90.00
_cell.angle_beta   90.00
_cell.angle_gamma   90.00
#
_symmetry.space_group_name_H-M   'P 1'
#
loop_
_entity.id
_entity.type
_entity.pdbx_description
1 polymer ?
#
loop_
_entity_poly.entity_id
_entity_poly.type
_entity_poly.pdbx_seq_one_letter_code
_entity_poly.pdbx_strand_id
1 'polypeptide(L)'
;MYLLKKLLPLYLVSTLNVLATNYFQPLNTSPAELFKIDNGSVELSIDNNIATYRWSPEAGKTSTLELHPDHPLLQRLRYFDTFSFDFRIASGEVSDTSLLALGHVSGARQFRVHQWQVAILTTPTKVWHHRSIDLARPNWFPWDSADGTDGNCYFRFTTLALTPGTTLEIRAAALYRAPLRLKADFIPPDTWPILTRHPDGNFTYNFTLHVQNASGAPANATAKVTSSNRCFDVRLKSGNDEESADQDLATSVTFPLKHVARNTITVVAQLSARQAASWGELDSEEVRIEIALDSHPEAPAVWQGFLTKPLSTKLQRQVIIPVAELDSLRKELKETPETTAKMLNMPRLIKIADDLLQTEFLCLPRSSAHVRNGYVGNWRPTNRMPEVVNTETGETQLGTEIAGRTWKEYLGQFGKGCHSLTMAYLYTQNEAYAEKAIELLLLHAREFKELPWTIQSETPWSQGDYILGASRLAWNSSYGSNWYYKDYCRMISALTTSPAWTPEVAHKIYLGFVVPYAQELMKFRGGLSNMTDITNHNIFLLGLVFDDANLIRWALLNDTGLLNRLADITPDGFSSEGRPVSYHYGAMAEYLPTLTYVVRSGLNVTIPRQNLAEALLMPYRRASLWGRIPSTGDCGRGLSIGSNPLTAQMMEIVGDSTPELAYALRSPSVAPDEWRKLLETKPRLFEAAGLAILRSGDTTDTQIMATLDYGRNVFHSHLDRNQFTLLAFGKSFTMGPGSGYNVGSGGMVAGEHPNLSAFRSNASLAQNVILVDTRNQEPAIGKLRGWGNEKDRCWAASEVNGIHPGVTHERGVMLQDGIIIMLDRITGDTPHTYDWVYHNLGTFTLADNWTATPLEKPLAEHNLYDKLVNPARLTGTTPLHATWDLSWNLTPNIIKDLQKREVAPSPIKLALWQLSSHANEIYSAVTGINNQDTIRMPDSAPSLICRASDKSVTWLTVLEPYKEVPRVTGVETSGSFGIKVHLTNGKTITTEWSKITNR
;
A
#
# COMPACT_ATOMS: atom_id res chain seq x y z
N MET A 1 38.16 22.27 -46.56
CA MET A 1 37.04 21.34 -46.30
C MET A 1 37.46 19.97 -45.74
N TYR A 2 38.63 19.42 -46.09
CA TYR A 2 39.09 18.12 -45.54
C TYR A 2 39.62 18.21 -44.08
N LEU A 3 40.16 19.36 -43.65
CA LEU A 3 40.55 19.59 -42.25
C LEU A 3 39.37 19.82 -41.29
N LEU A 4 38.25 20.42 -41.75
CA LEU A 4 37.07 20.67 -40.89
C LEU A 4 36.36 19.37 -40.47
N LYS A 5 36.41 18.31 -41.28
CA LYS A 5 35.81 17.00 -40.95
C LYS A 5 36.60 16.17 -39.92
N LYS A 6 37.90 16.47 -39.71
CA LYS A 6 38.71 15.81 -38.66
C LYS A 6 38.74 16.57 -37.33
N LEU A 7 38.40 17.87 -37.33
CA LEU A 7 38.32 18.66 -36.10
C LEU A 7 36.94 18.61 -35.43
N LEU A 8 35.86 18.30 -36.17
CA LEU A 8 34.53 18.13 -35.58
C LEU A 8 34.43 16.98 -34.56
N PRO A 9 35.05 15.79 -34.78
CA PRO A 9 35.07 14.73 -33.76
C PRO A 9 35.92 15.10 -32.56
N LEU A 10 36.99 15.89 -32.71
CA LEU A 10 37.85 16.29 -31.60
C LEU A 10 37.22 17.39 -30.74
N TYR A 11 36.44 18.31 -31.32
CA TYR A 11 35.66 19.30 -30.57
C TYR A 11 34.39 18.72 -29.95
N LEU A 12 33.70 17.76 -30.60
CA LEU A 12 32.57 17.04 -29.98
C LEU A 12 33.03 16.04 -28.91
N VAL A 13 34.16 15.35 -29.10
CA VAL A 13 34.72 14.44 -28.08
C VAL A 13 35.34 15.24 -26.94
N SER A 14 35.92 16.43 -27.16
CA SER A 14 36.38 17.27 -26.06
C SER A 14 35.22 17.91 -25.30
N THR A 15 34.13 18.33 -25.95
CA THR A 15 32.94 18.83 -25.21
C THR A 15 32.15 17.71 -24.53
N LEU A 16 32.01 16.52 -25.13
CA LEU A 16 31.42 15.34 -24.47
C LEU A 16 32.30 14.79 -23.34
N ASN A 17 33.64 14.83 -23.46
CA ASN A 17 34.55 14.42 -22.37
C ASN A 17 34.69 15.50 -21.29
N VAL A 18 34.63 16.79 -21.61
CA VAL A 18 34.62 17.87 -20.61
C VAL A 18 33.30 17.87 -19.84
N LEU A 19 32.17 17.53 -20.47
CA LEU A 19 30.87 17.36 -19.79
C LEU A 19 30.79 16.09 -18.94
N ALA A 20 31.75 15.15 -19.07
CA ALA A 20 31.84 13.89 -18.32
C ALA A 20 32.74 13.97 -17.07
N THR A 21 33.17 15.15 -16.62
CA THR A 21 34.14 15.32 -15.52
C THR A 21 33.60 15.91 -14.22
N ASN A 22 32.40 16.52 -14.20
CA ASN A 22 31.86 17.08 -12.95
C ASN A 22 31.20 15.98 -12.11
N TYR A 23 31.85 15.61 -10.99
CA TYR A 23 31.32 14.63 -10.02
C TYR A 23 30.27 15.21 -9.08
N PHE A 24 30.12 16.53 -9.07
CA PHE A 24 29.24 17.29 -8.19
C PHE A 24 28.49 18.36 -8.98
N GLN A 25 27.18 18.46 -8.77
CA GLN A 25 26.31 19.47 -9.36
C GLN A 25 25.34 20.00 -8.30
N PRO A 26 25.62 21.18 -7.69
CA PRO A 26 24.68 21.80 -6.78
C PRO A 26 23.47 22.37 -7.54
N LEU A 27 22.32 22.41 -6.87
CA LEU A 27 21.12 23.10 -7.30
C LEU A 27 21.02 24.40 -6.48
N ASN A 28 21.51 25.50 -7.04
CA ASN A 28 21.61 26.79 -6.33
C ASN A 28 21.27 28.01 -7.21
N THR A 29 20.51 27.80 -8.29
CA THR A 29 20.05 28.85 -9.20
C THR A 29 18.61 29.28 -8.89
N SER A 30 18.15 30.34 -9.55
CA SER A 30 16.81 30.91 -9.37
C SER A 30 15.72 29.86 -9.60
N PRO A 31 14.65 29.81 -8.78
CA PRO A 31 13.53 28.90 -8.99
C PRO A 31 12.90 28.97 -10.37
N ALA A 32 12.81 30.16 -10.97
CA ALA A 32 12.21 30.35 -12.29
C ALA A 32 13.08 29.79 -13.44
N GLU A 33 14.39 29.67 -13.22
CA GLU A 33 15.31 29.04 -14.17
C GLU A 33 15.32 27.52 -14.00
N LEU A 34 15.26 27.06 -12.74
CA LEU A 34 15.44 25.66 -12.40
C LEU A 34 14.14 24.85 -12.51
N PHE A 35 13.00 25.42 -12.11
CA PHE A 35 11.77 24.67 -11.92
C PHE A 35 10.60 25.23 -12.73
N LYS A 36 9.81 24.31 -13.30
CA LYS A 36 8.39 24.51 -13.61
C LYS A 36 7.57 24.14 -12.39
N ILE A 37 6.63 25.01 -12.01
CA ILE A 37 5.85 24.89 -10.77
C ILE A 37 4.37 24.88 -11.13
N ASP A 38 3.63 23.89 -10.64
CA ASP A 38 2.16 23.87 -10.71
C ASP A 38 1.54 23.87 -9.30
N ASN A 39 0.40 24.57 -9.14
CA ASN A 39 -0.40 24.66 -7.90
C ASN A 39 0.40 25.07 -6.65
N GLY A 40 1.31 26.03 -6.77
CA GLY A 40 2.12 26.52 -5.65
C GLY A 40 3.12 27.59 -6.06
N SER A 41 3.93 28.03 -5.10
CA SER A 41 5.04 28.97 -5.33
C SER A 41 6.32 28.50 -4.64
N VAL A 42 7.48 28.90 -5.15
CA VAL A 42 8.76 28.64 -4.47
C VAL A 42 9.64 29.89 -4.43
N GLU A 43 10.21 30.12 -3.26
CA GLU A 43 11.16 31.20 -3.00
C GLU A 43 12.56 30.61 -2.75
N LEU A 44 13.60 31.31 -3.17
CA LEU A 44 14.98 30.94 -2.88
C LEU A 44 15.58 31.91 -1.85
N SER A 45 16.24 31.34 -0.84
CA SER A 45 17.14 32.06 0.04
C SER A 45 18.52 31.40 0.01
N ILE A 46 19.58 32.20 0.07
CA ILE A 46 20.95 31.70 0.14
C ILE A 46 21.57 32.27 1.42
N ASP A 47 21.93 31.39 2.34
CA ASP A 47 22.63 31.74 3.59
C ASP A 47 23.87 30.84 3.72
N ASN A 48 25.04 31.42 4.01
CA ASN A 48 26.31 30.72 4.09
C ASN A 48 26.58 29.76 2.90
N ASN A 49 26.29 30.21 1.67
CA ASN A 49 26.37 29.43 0.42
C ASN A 49 25.44 28.21 0.34
N ILE A 50 24.47 28.07 1.24
CA ILE A 50 23.45 27.03 1.21
C ILE A 50 22.18 27.60 0.60
N ALA A 51 21.87 27.17 -0.62
CA ALA A 51 20.58 27.43 -1.24
C ALA A 51 19.48 26.67 -0.49
N THR A 52 18.42 27.39 -0.12
CA THR A 52 17.21 26.86 0.50
C THR A 52 16.00 27.29 -0.33
N TYR A 53 15.36 26.32 -0.96
CA TYR A 53 14.09 26.46 -1.69
C TYR A 53 12.94 26.29 -0.70
N ARG A 54 12.16 27.36 -0.51
CA ARG A 54 10.94 27.36 0.31
C ARG A 54 9.73 27.23 -0.60
N TRP A 55 9.15 26.05 -0.63
CA TRP A 55 7.99 25.69 -1.46
C TRP A 55 6.69 25.80 -0.65
N SER A 56 5.73 26.57 -1.19
CA SER A 56 4.40 26.79 -0.62
C SER A 56 3.34 26.18 -1.53
N PRO A 57 3.01 24.88 -1.37
CA PRO A 57 1.96 24.21 -2.14
C PRO A 57 0.56 24.74 -1.79
N GLU A 58 -0.35 24.76 -2.77
CA GLU A 58 -1.76 25.04 -2.54
C GLU A 58 -2.45 23.85 -1.86
N ALA A 59 -3.14 24.10 -0.74
CA ALA A 59 -3.81 23.05 0.02
C ALA A 59 -4.95 22.38 -0.76
N GLY A 60 -5.01 21.04 -0.69
CA GLY A 60 -6.01 20.21 -1.36
C GLY A 60 -5.73 19.93 -2.83
N LYS A 61 -4.65 20.49 -3.40
CA LYS A 61 -4.21 20.26 -4.79
C LYS A 61 -2.85 19.58 -4.80
N THR A 62 -2.61 18.75 -5.81
CA THR A 62 -1.28 18.21 -6.07
C THR A 62 -0.40 19.33 -6.65
N SER A 63 0.63 19.74 -5.91
CA SER A 63 1.63 20.70 -6.36
C SER A 63 2.87 19.97 -6.89
N THR A 64 3.47 20.52 -7.93
CA THR A 64 4.67 19.98 -8.58
C THR A 64 5.81 21.00 -8.53
N LEU A 65 7.03 20.50 -8.30
CA LEU A 65 8.28 21.22 -8.48
C LEU A 65 9.13 20.39 -9.45
N GLU A 66 8.97 20.64 -10.74
CA GLU A 66 9.57 19.86 -11.83
C GLU A 66 10.79 20.60 -12.38
N LEU A 67 11.93 19.91 -12.54
CA LEU A 67 13.07 20.45 -13.26
C LEU A 67 12.61 20.89 -14.65
N HIS A 68 12.87 22.14 -15.01
CA HIS A 68 12.33 22.73 -16.23
C HIS A 68 12.64 21.82 -17.44
N PRO A 69 11.66 21.47 -18.31
CA PRO A 69 11.88 20.51 -19.39
C PRO A 69 13.03 20.85 -20.34
N ASP A 70 13.27 22.15 -20.54
CA ASP A 70 14.37 22.67 -21.37
C ASP A 70 15.71 22.81 -20.62
N HIS A 71 15.76 22.53 -19.31
CA HIS A 71 16.98 22.70 -18.53
C HIS A 71 18.03 21.64 -18.90
N PRO A 72 19.28 22.02 -19.24
CA PRO A 72 20.31 21.08 -19.72
C PRO A 72 20.64 19.93 -18.75
N LEU A 73 20.39 20.14 -17.45
CA LEU A 73 20.58 19.11 -16.43
C LEU A 73 19.72 17.87 -16.68
N LEU A 74 18.50 18.02 -17.21
CA LEU A 74 17.57 16.92 -17.40
C LEU A 74 18.16 15.82 -18.31
N GLN A 75 18.82 16.22 -19.40
CA GLN A 75 19.53 15.31 -20.32
C GLN A 75 20.80 14.69 -19.70
N ARG A 76 21.32 15.31 -18.64
CA ARG A 76 22.55 14.89 -17.95
C ARG A 76 22.28 14.05 -16.70
N LEU A 77 21.03 13.95 -16.22
CA LEU A 77 20.68 13.22 -14.99
C LEU A 77 21.20 11.78 -14.97
N ARG A 78 21.23 11.12 -16.14
CA ARG A 78 21.76 9.75 -16.31
C ARG A 78 23.24 9.54 -16.00
N TYR A 79 23.98 10.62 -15.81
CA TYR A 79 25.39 10.57 -15.43
C TYR A 79 25.62 10.73 -13.92
N PHE A 80 24.56 10.97 -13.15
CA PHE A 80 24.59 11.07 -11.70
C PHE A 80 23.99 9.80 -11.07
N ASP A 81 24.57 9.37 -9.96
CA ASP A 81 24.19 8.16 -9.24
C ASP A 81 23.35 8.49 -8.00
N THR A 82 23.54 9.67 -7.42
CA THR A 82 22.92 10.05 -6.14
C THR A 82 22.39 11.48 -6.16
N PHE A 83 21.24 11.68 -5.53
CA PHE A 83 20.67 12.99 -5.25
C PHE A 83 20.55 13.20 -3.75
N SER A 84 21.28 14.16 -3.20
CA SER A 84 21.30 14.45 -1.76
C SER A 84 20.73 15.82 -1.46
N PHE A 85 19.96 15.93 -0.38
CA PHE A 85 19.35 17.18 0.09
C PHE A 85 18.92 17.07 1.55
N ASP A 86 18.84 18.22 2.21
CA ASP A 86 18.15 18.35 3.49
C ASP A 86 16.70 18.80 3.22
N PHE A 87 15.75 18.20 3.92
CA PHE A 87 14.31 18.44 3.77
C PHE A 87 13.63 18.68 5.11
N ARG A 88 12.67 19.60 5.16
CA ARG A 88 11.71 19.66 6.28
C ARG A 88 10.33 20.15 5.85
N ILE A 89 9.32 19.69 6.57
CA ILE A 89 8.00 20.33 6.60
C ILE A 89 8.10 21.47 7.62
N ALA A 90 8.27 22.71 7.16
CA ALA A 90 8.48 23.88 8.02
C ALA A 90 7.19 24.28 8.76
N SER A 91 6.05 24.18 8.08
CA SER A 91 4.70 24.41 8.62
C SER A 91 3.66 23.58 7.86
N GLY A 92 2.50 23.38 8.49
CA GLY A 92 1.38 22.63 7.91
C GLY A 92 1.61 21.12 7.88
N GLU A 93 0.88 20.45 7.00
CA GLU A 93 0.83 18.98 6.90
C GLU A 93 0.72 18.58 5.43
N VAL A 94 1.32 17.44 5.09
CA VAL A 94 1.23 16.84 3.75
C VAL A 94 0.67 15.44 3.86
N SER A 95 -0.08 15.01 2.83
CA SER A 95 -0.45 13.59 2.68
C SER A 95 0.82 12.77 2.39
N ASP A 96 1.57 13.25 1.40
CA ASP A 96 2.86 12.71 1.00
C ASP A 96 3.66 13.76 0.22
N THR A 97 4.97 13.51 0.15
CA THR A 97 5.88 14.17 -0.77
C THR A 97 6.74 13.10 -1.43
N SER A 98 6.79 13.09 -2.76
CA SER A 98 7.56 12.12 -3.53
C SER A 98 8.46 12.82 -4.55
N LEU A 99 9.61 12.23 -4.85
CA LEU A 99 10.41 12.54 -6.02
C LEU A 99 10.06 11.50 -7.11
N LEU A 100 9.75 11.96 -8.31
CA LEU A 100 9.52 11.12 -9.48
C LEU A 100 10.48 11.47 -10.60
N ALA A 101 10.96 10.45 -11.31
CA ALA A 101 11.85 10.64 -12.45
C ALA A 101 11.55 9.66 -13.59
N LEU A 102 11.74 10.12 -14.84
CA LEU A 102 11.64 9.34 -16.07
C LEU A 102 12.83 9.68 -16.98
N GLY A 103 13.43 8.66 -17.61
CA GLY A 103 14.53 8.83 -18.56
C GLY A 103 15.93 9.06 -17.96
N HIS A 104 16.08 9.00 -16.63
CA HIS A 104 17.36 9.23 -15.94
C HIS A 104 18.23 7.96 -15.81
N VAL A 105 17.75 6.79 -16.20
CA VAL A 105 18.53 5.54 -16.27
C VAL A 105 18.58 5.03 -17.70
N SER A 106 19.58 4.21 -18.05
CA SER A 106 19.71 3.62 -19.39
C SER A 106 18.98 2.28 -19.53
N GLY A 107 18.83 1.81 -20.78
CA GLY A 107 18.26 0.50 -21.09
C GLY A 107 16.74 0.44 -20.92
N ALA A 108 16.19 -0.75 -20.65
CA ALA A 108 14.74 -0.96 -20.59
C ALA A 108 14.03 -0.17 -19.47
N ARG A 109 14.78 0.30 -18.46
CA ARG A 109 14.23 1.12 -17.36
C ARG A 109 14.01 2.58 -17.74
N GLN A 110 14.63 3.07 -18.82
CA GLN A 110 14.53 4.49 -19.20
C GLN A 110 13.08 4.95 -19.47
N PHE A 111 12.21 4.01 -19.85
CA PHE A 111 10.80 4.22 -20.15
C PHE A 111 9.86 4.01 -18.95
N ARG A 112 10.41 3.87 -17.74
CA ARG A 112 9.65 3.62 -16.51
C ARG A 112 9.74 4.81 -15.58
N VAL A 113 8.62 5.14 -14.96
CA VAL A 113 8.55 6.13 -13.89
C VAL A 113 9.21 5.54 -12.66
N HIS A 114 10.19 6.22 -12.09
CA HIS A 114 10.83 5.85 -10.83
C HIS A 114 10.35 6.79 -9.74
N GLN A 115 10.02 6.26 -8.56
CA GLN A 115 9.52 7.05 -7.44
C GLN A 115 10.33 6.78 -6.17
N TRP A 116 10.61 7.87 -5.46
CA TRP A 116 11.14 7.88 -4.11
C TRP A 116 10.19 8.66 -3.21
N GLN A 117 9.58 8.01 -2.24
CA GLN A 117 8.84 8.72 -1.20
C GLN A 117 9.81 9.43 -0.26
N VAL A 118 9.60 10.74 -0.08
CA VAL A 118 10.46 11.64 0.69
C VAL A 118 9.85 11.93 2.07
N ALA A 119 8.52 12.13 2.08
CA ALA A 119 7.72 12.36 3.28
C ALA A 119 6.33 11.69 3.14
N ILE A 120 5.74 11.39 4.28
CA ILE A 120 4.42 10.79 4.47
C ILE A 120 3.65 11.60 5.52
N LEU A 121 2.37 11.28 5.70
CA LEU A 121 1.49 11.92 6.69
C LEU A 121 2.10 12.04 8.08
N THR A 122 2.86 11.04 8.51
CA THR A 122 3.45 10.97 9.85
C THR A 122 4.86 11.51 9.95
N THR A 123 5.42 12.07 8.87
CA THR A 123 6.76 12.66 8.89
C THR A 123 6.80 13.85 9.87
N PRO A 124 7.72 13.87 10.85
CA PRO A 124 7.81 14.96 11.82
C PRO A 124 8.01 16.32 11.17
N THR A 125 7.19 17.29 11.58
CA THR A 125 7.30 18.68 11.14
C THR A 125 8.37 19.43 11.94
N LYS A 126 8.89 20.53 11.37
CA LYS A 126 9.90 21.43 11.94
C LYS A 126 11.28 20.81 12.20
N VAL A 127 11.48 19.53 11.86
CA VAL A 127 12.75 18.81 11.98
C VAL A 127 13.41 18.70 10.61
N TRP A 128 14.72 18.95 10.54
CA TRP A 128 15.50 18.71 9.33
C TRP A 128 15.81 17.22 9.18
N HIS A 129 15.51 16.70 8.00
CA HIS A 129 15.77 15.33 7.59
C HIS A 129 16.78 15.34 6.46
N HIS A 130 17.86 14.57 6.60
CA HIS A 130 18.77 14.36 5.49
C HIS A 130 18.23 13.25 4.57
N ARG A 131 18.33 13.44 3.25
CA ARG A 131 17.92 12.47 2.23
C ARG A 131 19.05 12.29 1.23
N SER A 132 19.49 11.04 1.06
CA SER A 132 20.45 10.66 0.02
C SER A 132 19.82 9.55 -0.82
N ILE A 133 19.38 9.92 -2.02
CA ILE A 133 18.62 9.07 -2.93
C ILE A 133 19.56 8.43 -3.95
N ASP A 134 19.61 7.09 -3.96
CA ASP A 134 20.21 6.31 -5.05
C ASP A 134 19.28 6.35 -6.26
N LEU A 135 19.68 7.06 -7.31
CA LEU A 135 18.86 7.29 -8.50
C LEU A 135 18.64 5.99 -9.31
N ALA A 136 19.48 4.97 -9.15
CA ALA A 136 19.28 3.67 -9.80
C ALA A 136 18.33 2.75 -9.02
N ARG A 137 17.98 3.13 -7.78
CA ARG A 137 17.18 2.31 -6.85
C ARG A 137 16.00 3.12 -6.29
N PRO A 138 14.84 3.12 -6.97
CA PRO A 138 13.62 3.70 -6.40
C PRO A 138 13.32 3.07 -5.04
N ASN A 139 12.53 3.73 -4.19
CA ASN A 139 12.01 3.08 -2.99
C ASN A 139 10.58 2.55 -3.20
N TRP A 140 9.98 2.85 -4.36
CA TRP A 140 8.72 2.30 -4.83
C TRP A 140 8.89 1.45 -6.09
N PHE A 141 7.86 0.72 -6.50
CA PHE A 141 7.87 0.03 -7.79
C PHE A 141 7.80 1.07 -8.90
N PRO A 142 8.70 1.08 -9.90
CA PRO A 142 8.43 1.64 -11.21
C PRO A 142 7.20 1.09 -11.93
N TRP A 143 6.64 1.91 -12.81
CA TRP A 143 5.53 1.54 -13.70
C TRP A 143 5.73 2.19 -15.08
N ASP A 144 4.98 1.69 -16.07
CA ASP A 144 4.89 2.36 -17.37
C ASP A 144 4.25 3.74 -17.20
N SER A 145 4.68 4.73 -17.98
CA SER A 145 3.94 5.98 -18.05
C SER A 145 2.49 5.73 -18.51
N ALA A 146 1.53 6.45 -17.95
CA ALA A 146 0.10 6.21 -18.16
C ALA A 146 -0.35 6.42 -19.62
N ASP A 147 0.43 7.16 -20.41
CA ASP A 147 0.24 7.40 -21.85
C ASP A 147 0.87 6.32 -22.75
N GLY A 148 1.52 5.30 -22.17
CA GLY A 148 1.99 4.10 -22.88
C GLY A 148 3.00 4.36 -24.01
N THR A 149 3.57 5.55 -24.09
CA THR A 149 4.56 5.96 -25.09
C THR A 149 5.74 6.63 -24.39
N ASP A 150 6.81 6.91 -25.13
CA ASP A 150 8.07 7.53 -24.70
C ASP A 150 7.86 8.92 -24.05
N GLY A 151 7.20 8.98 -22.90
CA GLY A 151 6.86 10.21 -22.21
C GLY A 151 8.09 11.10 -22.06
N ASN A 152 7.89 12.42 -22.19
CA ASN A 152 8.97 13.38 -22.01
C ASN A 152 9.68 13.12 -20.67
N CYS A 153 11.02 13.04 -20.70
CA CYS A 153 11.81 12.87 -19.48
C CYS A 153 11.43 13.95 -18.46
N TYR A 154 11.41 13.60 -17.18
CA TYR A 154 11.17 14.56 -16.11
C TYR A 154 11.90 14.17 -14.83
N PHE A 155 12.08 15.15 -13.95
CA PHE A 155 12.60 14.97 -12.60
C PHE A 155 11.90 15.97 -11.70
N ARG A 156 10.99 15.51 -10.85
CA ARG A 156 10.06 16.41 -10.14
C ARG A 156 9.71 15.94 -8.75
N PHE A 157 9.56 16.89 -7.85
CA PHE A 157 8.85 16.65 -6.60
C PHE A 157 7.35 16.82 -6.81
N THR A 158 6.57 15.98 -6.15
CA THR A 158 5.11 16.11 -6.03
C THR A 158 4.75 16.14 -4.57
N THR A 159 3.78 16.98 -4.20
CA THR A 159 3.23 16.98 -2.85
C THR A 159 1.76 17.32 -2.84
N LEU A 160 1.03 16.74 -1.90
CA LEU A 160 -0.36 17.09 -1.63
C LEU A 160 -0.45 17.68 -0.21
N ALA A 161 -0.57 19.00 -0.12
CA ALA A 161 -0.73 19.69 1.16
C ALA A 161 -2.15 19.53 1.71
N LEU A 162 -2.26 19.23 3.00
CA LEU A 162 -3.54 19.03 3.69
C LEU A 162 -4.10 20.34 4.25
N THR A 163 -3.22 21.24 4.68
CA THR A 163 -3.61 22.47 5.38
C THR A 163 -3.11 23.73 4.67
N PRO A 164 -3.89 24.82 4.63
CA PRO A 164 -3.42 26.12 4.14
C PRO A 164 -2.18 26.59 4.90
N GLY A 165 -1.23 27.23 4.19
CA GLY A 165 0.03 27.69 4.81
C GLY A 165 1.06 26.57 5.04
N THR A 166 0.87 25.40 4.43
CA THR A 166 1.89 24.35 4.39
C THR A 166 3.11 24.87 3.65
N THR A 167 4.29 24.64 4.21
CA THR A 167 5.57 25.06 3.63
C THR A 167 6.59 23.94 3.77
N LEU A 168 7.19 23.57 2.64
CA LEU A 168 8.28 22.60 2.55
C LEU A 168 9.58 23.34 2.26
N GLU A 169 10.67 22.94 2.90
CA GLU A 169 11.98 23.50 2.64
C GLU A 169 12.95 22.41 2.19
N ILE A 170 13.61 22.67 1.06
CA ILE A 170 14.66 21.83 0.51
C ILE A 170 15.93 22.66 0.45
N ARG A 171 17.01 22.21 1.10
CA ARG A 171 18.29 22.92 1.07
C ARG A 171 19.45 22.00 0.75
N ALA A 172 20.57 22.61 0.36
CA ALA A 172 21.80 21.90 0.03
C ALA A 172 21.57 20.78 -0.99
N ALA A 173 20.63 20.97 -1.92
CA ALA A 173 20.29 19.98 -2.92
C ALA A 173 21.41 19.85 -3.95
N ALA A 174 21.89 18.63 -4.16
CA ALA A 174 23.00 18.36 -5.08
C ALA A 174 22.95 16.96 -5.67
N LEU A 175 23.40 16.85 -6.91
CA LEU A 175 23.60 15.61 -7.62
C LEU A 175 25.07 15.20 -7.58
N TYR A 176 25.30 13.92 -7.37
CA TYR A 176 26.62 13.33 -7.26
C TYR A 176 26.76 12.18 -8.25
N ARG A 177 27.88 12.16 -8.94
CA ARG A 177 28.39 10.95 -9.57
C ARG A 177 29.28 10.26 -8.55
N ALA A 178 29.14 8.95 -8.39
CA ALA A 178 29.78 8.20 -7.33
C ALA A 178 31.19 7.70 -7.76
N PRO A 179 32.31 8.34 -7.36
CA PRO A 179 33.65 7.80 -7.59
C PRO A 179 33.91 6.56 -6.71
N LEU A 180 33.13 6.41 -5.63
CA LEU A 180 33.10 5.27 -4.73
C LEU A 180 31.72 4.65 -4.71
N ARG A 181 31.64 3.32 -4.80
CA ARG A 181 30.40 2.58 -4.61
C ARG A 181 30.41 1.91 -3.25
N LEU A 182 29.42 2.24 -2.43
CA LEU A 182 29.09 1.47 -1.24
C LEU A 182 28.18 0.30 -1.63
N LYS A 183 28.49 -0.86 -1.09
CA LYS A 183 27.55 -1.97 -1.15
C LYS A 183 26.33 -1.65 -0.29
N ALA A 184 25.14 -1.87 -0.82
CA ALA A 184 23.91 -1.63 -0.08
C ALA A 184 23.78 -2.58 1.13
N ASP A 185 23.17 -2.09 2.21
CA ASP A 185 23.02 -2.78 3.51
C ASP A 185 22.23 -4.10 3.46
N PHE A 186 21.64 -4.41 2.32
CA PHE A 186 20.71 -5.52 2.13
C PHE A 186 21.33 -6.69 1.35
N ILE A 187 22.64 -6.64 1.11
CA ILE A 187 23.36 -7.60 0.25
C ILE A 187 24.51 -8.23 1.07
N PRO A 188 24.43 -9.53 1.43
CA PRO A 188 25.51 -10.27 2.12
C PRO A 188 26.83 -10.24 1.33
N PRO A 189 28.04 -10.16 1.93
CA PRO A 189 28.40 -10.64 3.26
C PRO A 189 28.47 -9.50 4.30
N ASP A 190 27.49 -9.53 5.21
CA ASP A 190 27.42 -8.93 6.54
C ASP A 190 27.77 -7.42 6.69
N THR A 191 26.79 -6.58 6.38
CA THR A 191 26.76 -5.11 6.62
C THR A 191 25.89 -4.70 7.82
N TRP A 192 25.41 -5.67 8.61
CA TRP A 192 24.43 -5.44 9.67
C TRP A 192 25.08 -5.38 11.06
N PRO A 193 24.69 -4.46 11.96
CA PRO A 193 25.25 -4.38 13.32
C PRO A 193 24.98 -5.64 14.14
N ILE A 194 26.02 -6.41 14.44
CA ILE A 194 25.97 -7.60 15.29
C ILE A 194 26.36 -7.25 16.72
N LEU A 195 25.50 -7.60 17.68
CA LEU A 195 25.70 -7.31 19.10
C LEU A 195 26.63 -8.34 19.77
N THR A 196 27.55 -7.86 20.59
CA THR A 196 28.27 -8.62 21.62
C THR A 196 27.97 -8.01 22.99
N ARG A 197 27.58 -8.84 23.96
CA ARG A 197 27.36 -8.44 25.36
C ARG A 197 28.58 -8.86 26.18
N HIS A 198 29.15 -7.92 26.94
CA HIS A 198 30.31 -8.17 27.78
C HIS A 198 29.90 -8.48 29.23
N PRO A 199 30.69 -9.28 29.98
CA PRO A 199 30.38 -9.61 31.38
C PRO A 199 30.30 -8.42 32.33
N ASP A 200 30.97 -7.31 31.99
CA ASP A 200 30.95 -6.05 32.73
C ASP A 200 29.69 -5.19 32.47
N GLY A 201 28.77 -5.69 31.62
CA GLY A 201 27.55 -5.02 31.22
C GLY A 201 27.72 -4.02 30.08
N ASN A 202 28.92 -3.90 29.49
CA ASN A 202 29.15 -3.11 28.29
C ASN A 202 28.67 -3.86 27.04
N PHE A 203 28.49 -3.11 25.96
CA PHE A 203 27.99 -3.62 24.69
C PHE A 203 28.87 -3.16 23.54
N THR A 204 29.01 -4.03 22.53
CA THR A 204 29.69 -3.70 21.27
C THR A 204 28.82 -4.13 20.10
N TYR A 205 28.58 -3.21 19.16
CA TYR A 205 28.08 -3.54 17.84
C TYR A 205 29.23 -3.53 16.83
N ASN A 206 29.30 -4.57 16.00
CA ASN A 206 30.28 -4.68 14.92
C ASN A 206 29.59 -4.94 13.58
N PHE A 207 30.04 -4.27 12.52
CA PHE A 207 29.59 -4.52 11.15
C PHE A 207 30.59 -4.03 10.11
N THR A 208 30.46 -4.50 8.88
CA THR A 208 31.42 -4.21 7.82
C THR A 208 30.79 -3.45 6.66
N LEU A 209 31.39 -2.32 6.30
CA LEU A 209 31.06 -1.60 5.08
C LEU A 209 31.96 -2.07 3.94
N HIS A 210 31.37 -2.36 2.79
CA HIS A 210 32.11 -2.75 1.59
C HIS A 210 32.15 -1.57 0.63
N VAL A 211 33.35 -1.16 0.25
CA VAL A 211 33.58 -0.03 -0.65
C VAL A 211 34.35 -0.47 -1.89
N GLN A 212 33.97 0.07 -3.04
CA GLN A 212 34.63 -0.17 -4.33
C GLN A 212 35.00 1.15 -5.01
N ASN A 213 36.23 1.24 -5.53
CA ASN A 213 36.67 2.40 -6.31
C ASN A 213 36.21 2.30 -7.78
N ALA A 214 35.34 3.23 -8.18
CA ALA A 214 34.80 3.36 -9.52
C ALA A 214 35.33 4.60 -10.27
N SER A 215 36.29 5.35 -9.72
CA SER A 215 36.82 6.60 -10.28
C SER A 215 37.65 6.47 -11.56
N GLY A 216 38.04 5.25 -11.95
CA GLY A 216 38.90 4.99 -13.12
C GLY A 216 40.40 4.91 -12.82
N ALA A 217 40.86 5.27 -11.62
CA ALA A 217 42.27 5.23 -11.24
C ALA A 217 42.47 4.83 -9.76
N PRO A 218 43.64 4.28 -9.36
CA PRO A 218 43.97 4.09 -7.96
C PRO A 218 43.99 5.42 -7.20
N ALA A 219 43.46 5.42 -5.97
CA ALA A 219 43.47 6.59 -5.09
C ALA A 219 43.45 6.11 -3.62
N ASN A 220 43.83 7.00 -2.71
CA ASN A 220 43.55 6.78 -1.29
C ASN A 220 42.09 7.12 -1.00
N ALA A 221 41.46 6.32 -0.15
CA ALA A 221 40.13 6.58 0.37
C ALA A 221 40.24 6.88 1.87
N THR A 222 39.51 7.89 2.32
CA THR A 222 39.41 8.25 3.74
C THR A 222 37.97 8.02 4.19
N ALA A 223 37.78 7.14 5.16
CA ALA A 223 36.51 6.93 5.85
C ALA A 223 36.52 7.72 7.17
N LYS A 224 35.40 8.37 7.50
CA LYS A 224 35.27 9.24 8.68
C LYS A 224 33.87 9.15 9.28
N VAL A 225 33.78 9.03 10.60
CA VAL A 225 32.53 9.21 11.34
C VAL A 225 32.18 10.70 11.36
N THR A 226 31.03 11.08 10.80
CA THR A 226 30.57 12.47 10.73
C THR A 226 29.34 12.76 11.59
N SER A 227 28.69 11.73 12.12
CA SER A 227 27.67 11.88 13.16
C SER A 227 28.26 12.31 14.50
N SER A 228 27.53 13.15 15.23
CA SER A 228 27.87 13.52 16.61
C SER A 228 27.18 12.59 17.61
N ASN A 229 27.73 11.39 17.77
CA ASN A 229 27.22 10.37 18.70
C ASN A 229 27.55 10.76 20.16
N ARG A 230 26.55 10.73 21.04
CA ARG A 230 26.70 11.12 22.46
C ARG A 230 26.93 9.91 23.35
N CYS A 231 26.36 8.77 22.97
CA CYS A 231 26.37 7.56 23.80
C CYS A 231 27.20 6.45 23.18
N PHE A 232 27.07 6.18 21.88
CA PHE A 232 27.95 5.23 21.21
C PHE A 232 29.32 5.84 20.92
N ASP A 233 30.40 5.18 21.35
CA ASP A 233 31.75 5.46 20.84
C ASP A 233 31.95 4.67 19.54
N VAL A 234 31.80 5.36 18.41
CA VAL A 234 31.89 4.77 17.06
C VAL A 234 33.29 4.94 16.49
N ARG A 235 33.94 3.83 16.20
CA ARG A 235 35.30 3.74 15.66
C ARG A 235 35.34 2.88 14.40
N LEU A 236 36.37 3.12 13.59
CA LEU A 236 36.59 2.52 12.29
C LEU A 236 37.94 1.81 12.28
N LYS A 237 38.02 0.73 11.50
CA LYS A 237 39.24 0.01 11.13
C LYS A 237 39.17 -0.35 9.64
N SER A 238 40.25 -0.12 8.89
CA SER A 238 40.33 -0.52 7.47
C SER A 238 41.07 -1.85 7.33
N GLY A 239 40.61 -2.72 6.42
CA GLY A 239 41.31 -3.95 6.04
C GLY A 239 40.62 -5.25 6.50
N ASN A 240 41.08 -6.37 5.96
CA ASN A 240 40.50 -7.71 6.15
C ASN A 240 41.16 -8.53 7.29
N ASP A 241 42.13 -7.96 8.01
CA ASP A 241 42.91 -8.73 8.99
C ASP A 241 42.15 -8.86 10.32
N GLU A 242 41.60 -10.05 10.57
CA GLU A 242 40.93 -10.45 11.82
C GLU A 242 41.89 -10.51 13.03
N GLU A 243 43.22 -10.51 12.80
CA GLU A 243 44.24 -10.75 13.85
C GLU A 243 44.93 -9.49 14.43
N SER A 244 44.71 -8.28 13.91
CA SER A 244 45.32 -7.08 14.54
C SER A 244 44.50 -6.60 15.75
N ALA A 245 45.15 -6.54 16.92
CA ALA A 245 44.59 -6.17 18.21
C ALA A 245 43.82 -4.82 18.18
N ASP A 246 42.92 -4.61 19.15
CA ASP A 246 42.05 -3.43 19.37
C ASP A 246 42.74 -2.03 19.38
N GLN A 247 44.05 -1.94 19.12
CA GLN A 247 44.87 -0.74 19.21
C GLN A 247 44.79 0.21 18.00
N ASP A 248 44.14 -0.18 16.89
CA ASP A 248 44.06 0.61 15.64
C ASP A 248 42.68 1.29 15.39
N LEU A 249 41.80 1.34 16.40
CA LEU A 249 40.46 1.94 16.27
C LEU A 249 40.50 3.47 16.25
N ALA A 250 40.04 4.09 15.15
CA ALA A 250 40.04 5.54 14.98
C ALA A 250 38.70 6.08 14.50
N THR A 251 38.43 7.37 14.69
CA THR A 251 37.23 8.03 14.12
C THR A 251 37.38 8.35 12.62
N SER A 252 38.59 8.20 12.09
CA SER A 252 38.91 8.29 10.68
C SER A 252 40.05 7.35 10.32
N VAL A 253 39.92 6.67 9.18
CA VAL A 253 40.94 5.75 8.64
C VAL A 253 41.16 6.05 7.16
N THR A 254 42.42 6.08 6.74
CA THR A 254 42.81 6.29 5.35
C THR A 254 43.52 5.04 4.83
N PHE A 255 43.14 4.57 3.64
CA PHE A 255 43.67 3.35 3.05
C PHE A 255 43.80 3.46 1.52
N PRO A 256 44.79 2.78 0.91
CA PRO A 256 44.92 2.75 -0.54
C PRO A 256 43.84 1.86 -1.18
N LEU A 257 43.22 2.33 -2.28
CA LEU A 257 42.18 1.60 -3.01
C LEU A 257 42.43 1.62 -4.52
N LYS A 258 42.83 0.47 -5.08
CA LYS A 258 43.05 0.30 -6.53
C LYS A 258 41.73 0.42 -7.30
N HIS A 259 41.79 0.84 -8.56
CA HIS A 259 40.60 0.88 -9.42
C HIS A 259 39.92 -0.50 -9.50
N VAL A 260 38.59 -0.54 -9.37
CA VAL A 260 37.73 -1.75 -9.33
C VAL A 260 37.95 -2.65 -8.11
N ALA A 261 39.02 -2.45 -7.33
CA ALA A 261 39.26 -3.20 -6.11
C ALA A 261 38.21 -2.88 -5.05
N ARG A 262 37.89 -3.89 -4.25
CA ARG A 262 37.03 -3.79 -3.08
C ARG A 262 37.89 -3.74 -1.83
N ASN A 263 37.46 -2.96 -0.85
CA ASN A 263 38.00 -3.02 0.51
C ASN A 263 36.85 -3.03 1.51
N THR A 264 37.17 -3.39 2.75
CA THR A 264 36.26 -3.43 3.88
C THR A 264 36.65 -2.38 4.91
N ILE A 265 35.63 -1.80 5.54
CA ILE A 265 35.77 -0.94 6.71
C ILE A 265 34.95 -1.59 7.81
N THR A 266 35.61 -2.03 8.87
CA THR A 266 34.93 -2.51 10.07
C THR A 266 34.53 -1.31 10.91
N VAL A 267 33.27 -1.29 11.32
CA VAL A 267 32.70 -0.30 12.24
C VAL A 267 32.49 -0.99 13.58
N VAL A 268 33.07 -0.40 14.62
CA VAL A 268 32.96 -0.86 16.00
C VAL A 268 32.29 0.25 16.80
N ALA A 269 31.14 -0.05 17.40
CA ALA A 269 30.41 0.91 18.23
C ALA A 269 30.23 0.38 19.64
N GLN A 270 30.82 1.06 20.62
CA GLN A 270 30.79 0.67 22.02
C GLN A 270 29.76 1.49 22.81
N LEU A 271 29.01 0.83 23.69
CA LEU A 271 28.07 1.46 24.60
C LEU A 271 28.34 0.97 26.03
N SER A 272 28.64 1.91 26.93
CA SER A 272 28.90 1.54 28.33
C SER A 272 27.62 1.16 29.07
N ALA A 273 27.73 0.31 30.09
CA ALA A 273 26.62 -0.07 30.97
C ALA A 273 25.91 1.17 31.55
N ARG A 274 26.68 2.20 31.93
CA ARG A 274 26.16 3.46 32.50
C ARG A 274 25.32 4.24 31.48
N GLN A 275 25.79 4.38 30.24
CA GLN A 275 25.05 5.07 29.19
C GLN A 275 23.80 4.27 28.81
N ALA A 276 23.91 2.95 28.64
CA ALA A 276 22.77 2.08 28.36
C ALA A 276 21.67 2.20 29.44
N ALA A 277 22.05 2.30 30.72
CA ALA A 277 21.10 2.48 31.82
C ALA A 277 20.38 3.84 31.80
N SER A 278 20.95 4.86 31.17
CA SER A 278 20.34 6.19 31.04
C SER A 278 19.31 6.30 29.91
N TRP A 279 19.28 5.33 29.01
CA TRP A 279 18.41 5.29 27.85
C TRP A 279 17.14 4.45 28.11
N GLY A 280 16.03 4.86 27.50
CA GLY A 280 14.82 4.05 27.36
C GLY A 280 15.01 2.86 26.42
N GLU A 281 14.02 1.96 26.38
CA GLU A 281 13.97 0.92 25.34
C GLU A 281 13.85 1.59 23.96
N LEU A 282 14.57 1.06 22.96
CA LEU A 282 14.60 1.55 21.58
C LEU A 282 15.19 2.96 21.36
N ASP A 283 15.73 3.60 22.39
CA ASP A 283 16.55 4.79 22.18
C ASP A 283 17.70 4.45 21.22
N SER A 284 17.95 5.33 20.25
CA SER A 284 18.89 5.11 19.17
C SER A 284 19.62 6.39 18.77
N GLU A 285 20.80 6.22 18.21
CA GLU A 285 21.58 7.29 17.58
C GLU A 285 21.78 7.01 16.10
N GLU A 286 21.66 8.05 15.28
CA GLU A 286 22.09 7.99 13.89
C GLU A 286 23.62 7.88 13.84
N VAL A 287 24.13 6.97 13.02
CA VAL A 287 25.55 6.86 12.70
C VAL A 287 25.72 7.20 11.22
N ARG A 288 26.62 8.14 10.95
CA ARG A 288 26.97 8.58 9.60
C ARG A 288 28.46 8.41 9.37
N ILE A 289 28.79 7.71 8.29
CA ILE A 289 30.17 7.46 7.86
C ILE A 289 30.31 7.96 6.43
N GLU A 290 31.17 8.93 6.24
CA GLU A 290 31.52 9.46 4.93
C GLU A 290 32.82 8.83 4.45
N ILE A 291 32.85 8.41 3.19
CA ILE A 291 34.02 7.83 2.54
C ILE A 291 34.28 8.62 1.27
N ALA A 292 35.43 9.27 1.20
CA ALA A 292 35.83 10.06 0.03
C ALA A 292 37.16 9.57 -0.52
N LEU A 293 37.36 9.71 -1.84
CA LEU A 293 38.70 9.58 -2.42
C LEU A 293 39.43 10.91 -2.26
N ASP A 294 40.72 10.86 -1.96
CA ASP A 294 41.56 12.08 -1.92
C ASP A 294 41.59 12.79 -3.30
N SER A 295 41.36 12.06 -4.38
CA SER A 295 41.25 12.60 -5.74
C SER A 295 39.90 13.27 -6.05
N HIS A 296 38.86 12.99 -5.26
CA HIS A 296 37.50 13.51 -5.44
C HIS A 296 36.83 13.75 -4.07
N PRO A 297 37.40 14.62 -3.22
CA PRO A 297 36.89 14.86 -1.86
C PRO A 297 35.48 15.48 -1.85
N GLU A 298 35.06 16.10 -2.95
CA GLU A 298 33.76 16.73 -3.12
C GLU A 298 32.59 15.75 -3.35
N ALA A 299 32.87 14.48 -3.62
CA ALA A 299 31.87 13.46 -3.93
C ALA A 299 31.99 12.22 -3.01
N PRO A 300 31.75 12.38 -1.68
CA PRO A 300 31.81 11.27 -0.76
C PRO A 300 30.67 10.28 -0.99
N ALA A 301 30.94 8.99 -0.78
CA ALA A 301 29.91 8.01 -0.54
C ALA A 301 29.54 8.03 0.95
N VAL A 302 28.24 8.04 1.26
CA VAL A 302 27.74 8.13 2.63
C VAL A 302 27.02 6.87 3.02
N TRP A 303 27.45 6.25 4.12
CA TRP A 303 26.66 5.26 4.84
C TRP A 303 25.92 5.94 5.99
N GLN A 304 24.64 5.64 6.13
CA GLN A 304 23.79 6.18 7.19
C GLN A 304 22.88 5.08 7.75
N GLY A 305 22.95 4.87 9.06
CA GLY A 305 22.14 3.90 9.78
C GLY A 305 21.84 4.35 11.20
N PHE A 306 21.17 3.50 11.97
CA PHE A 306 20.91 3.72 13.38
C PHE A 306 21.51 2.60 14.22
N LEU A 307 22.05 2.96 15.38
CA LEU A 307 22.39 2.03 16.44
C LEU A 307 21.45 2.22 17.61
N THR A 308 20.85 1.12 18.05
CA THR A 308 19.80 1.09 19.08
C THR A 308 20.35 0.48 20.34
N LYS A 309 19.88 0.94 21.51
CA LYS A 309 20.15 0.29 22.79
C LYS A 309 19.84 -1.21 22.71
N PRO A 310 20.75 -2.10 23.17
CA PRO A 310 20.43 -3.51 23.34
C PRO A 310 19.19 -3.72 24.20
N LEU A 311 18.34 -4.68 23.80
CA LEU A 311 17.06 -4.91 24.45
C LEU A 311 17.23 -5.36 25.92
N SER A 312 16.27 -5.04 26.78
CA SER A 312 16.23 -5.64 28.11
C SER A 312 16.03 -7.15 28.04
N THR A 313 16.71 -7.86 28.95
CA THR A 313 16.52 -9.28 29.22
C THR A 313 15.17 -9.59 29.89
N LYS A 314 14.42 -8.56 30.32
CA LYS A 314 13.08 -8.71 30.92
C LYS A 314 11.97 -8.95 29.88
N LEU A 315 12.24 -8.61 28.63
CA LEU A 315 11.28 -8.75 27.55
C LEU A 315 11.05 -10.23 27.22
N GLN A 316 9.79 -10.63 27.06
CA GLN A 316 9.43 -12.00 26.71
C GLN A 316 9.76 -12.27 25.24
N ARG A 317 10.40 -13.42 24.98
CA ARG A 317 10.84 -13.84 23.63
C ARG A 317 9.83 -14.80 22.98
N GLN A 318 9.19 -15.63 23.79
CA GLN A 318 7.98 -16.33 23.39
C GLN A 318 6.79 -15.37 23.50
N VAL A 319 6.14 -15.08 22.37
CA VAL A 319 4.99 -14.16 22.29
C VAL A 319 3.79 -14.75 21.55
N ILE A 320 3.86 -16.04 21.20
CA ILE A 320 2.84 -16.73 20.40
C ILE A 320 1.60 -17.04 21.25
N ILE A 321 1.80 -17.42 22.51
CA ILE A 321 0.75 -17.62 23.51
C ILE A 321 1.31 -17.08 24.84
N PRO A 322 0.62 -16.16 25.54
CA PRO A 322 1.05 -15.69 26.85
C PRO A 322 1.38 -16.86 27.79
N VAL A 323 2.48 -16.77 28.54
CA VAL A 323 2.95 -17.86 29.42
C VAL A 323 1.86 -18.34 30.37
N ALA A 324 1.15 -17.41 31.01
CA ALA A 324 0.06 -17.74 31.93
C ALA A 324 -1.11 -18.47 31.24
N GLU A 325 -1.46 -18.09 30.01
CA GLU A 325 -2.49 -18.77 29.22
C GLU A 325 -2.03 -20.18 28.84
N LEU A 326 -0.77 -20.31 28.41
CA LEU A 326 -0.20 -21.59 28.04
C LEU A 326 -0.16 -22.57 29.22
N ASP A 327 0.20 -22.10 30.40
CA ASP A 327 0.20 -22.90 31.63
C ASP A 327 -1.23 -23.33 32.01
N SER A 328 -2.22 -22.45 31.86
CA SER A 328 -3.63 -22.79 32.05
C SER A 328 -4.10 -23.86 31.06
N LEU A 329 -3.81 -23.69 29.77
CA LEU A 329 -4.19 -24.65 28.72
C LEU A 329 -3.54 -26.02 28.96
N ARG A 330 -2.27 -26.06 29.37
CA ARG A 330 -1.58 -27.31 29.71
C ARG A 330 -2.17 -28.00 30.94
N LYS A 331 -2.61 -27.21 31.94
CA LYS A 331 -3.31 -27.74 33.10
C LYS A 331 -4.66 -28.33 32.69
N GLU A 332 -5.45 -27.61 31.90
CA GLU A 332 -6.73 -28.10 31.37
C GLU A 332 -6.55 -29.35 30.50
N LEU A 333 -5.48 -29.44 29.70
CA LEU A 333 -5.16 -30.65 28.93
C LEU A 333 -4.87 -31.87 29.82
N LYS A 334 -4.39 -31.68 31.05
CA LYS A 334 -4.20 -32.78 32.02
C LYS A 334 -5.50 -33.17 32.70
N GLU A 335 -6.38 -32.20 32.95
CA GLU A 335 -7.65 -32.39 33.68
C GLU A 335 -8.78 -32.92 32.76
N THR A 336 -8.90 -32.36 31.55
CA THR A 336 -9.93 -32.69 30.55
C THR A 336 -9.35 -32.93 29.15
N PRO A 337 -8.47 -33.94 28.99
CA PRO A 337 -7.65 -34.13 27.78
C PRO A 337 -8.44 -34.17 26.48
N GLU A 338 -9.50 -34.98 26.40
CA GLU A 338 -10.26 -35.14 25.16
C GLU A 338 -10.99 -33.86 24.74
N THR A 339 -11.58 -33.15 25.70
CA THR A 339 -12.37 -31.94 25.44
C THR A 339 -11.45 -30.80 25.03
N THR A 340 -10.39 -30.56 25.79
CA THR A 340 -9.42 -29.49 25.53
C THR A 340 -8.64 -29.75 24.24
N ALA A 341 -8.22 -31.00 23.98
CA ALA A 341 -7.54 -31.36 22.73
C ALA A 341 -8.42 -31.13 21.49
N LYS A 342 -9.72 -31.45 21.59
CA LYS A 342 -10.68 -31.17 20.51
C LYS A 342 -10.86 -29.66 20.29
N MET A 343 -11.00 -28.88 21.36
CA MET A 343 -11.12 -27.41 21.30
C MET A 343 -9.90 -26.77 20.62
N LEU A 344 -8.69 -27.24 20.96
CA LEU A 344 -7.43 -26.75 20.41
C LEU A 344 -7.09 -27.36 19.03
N ASN A 345 -7.96 -28.22 18.48
CA ASN A 345 -7.72 -28.96 17.25
C ASN A 345 -6.39 -29.76 17.26
N MET A 346 -5.97 -30.22 18.43
CA MET A 346 -4.69 -30.92 18.65
C MET A 346 -4.54 -32.20 17.82
N PRO A 347 -5.56 -33.06 17.62
CA PRO A 347 -5.37 -34.28 16.84
C PRO A 347 -4.85 -34.01 15.42
N ARG A 348 -5.34 -32.95 14.78
CA ARG A 348 -4.86 -32.55 13.45
C ARG A 348 -3.45 -31.96 13.51
N LEU A 349 -3.17 -31.11 14.49
CA LEU A 349 -1.86 -30.48 14.67
C LEU A 349 -0.77 -31.50 14.96
N ILE A 350 -1.02 -32.42 15.90
CA ILE A 350 -0.10 -33.50 16.27
C ILE A 350 0.15 -34.41 15.08
N LYS A 351 -0.89 -34.81 14.33
CA LYS A 351 -0.69 -35.64 13.13
C LYS A 351 0.28 -34.99 12.14
N ILE A 352 0.08 -33.72 11.80
CA ILE A 352 0.95 -33.00 10.86
C ILE A 352 2.37 -32.87 11.43
N ALA A 353 2.50 -32.62 12.73
CA ALA A 353 3.79 -32.53 13.41
C ALA A 353 4.53 -33.89 13.42
N ASP A 354 3.83 -34.99 13.70
CA ASP A 354 4.37 -36.35 13.66
C ASP A 354 4.80 -36.75 12.25
N ASP A 355 4.01 -36.41 11.23
CA ASP A 355 4.38 -36.61 9.82
C ASP A 355 5.69 -35.86 9.50
N LEU A 356 5.87 -34.65 10.04
CA LEU A 356 7.12 -33.88 9.92
C LEU A 356 8.28 -34.49 10.71
N LEU A 357 8.05 -35.11 11.88
CA LEU A 357 9.10 -35.82 12.62
C LEU A 357 9.71 -36.95 11.78
N GLN A 358 8.89 -37.65 11.00
CA GLN A 358 9.32 -38.73 10.11
C GLN A 358 9.94 -38.23 8.80
N THR A 359 9.94 -36.93 8.54
CA THR A 359 10.42 -36.36 7.28
C THR A 359 11.93 -36.15 7.30
N GLU A 360 12.65 -36.68 6.32
CA GLU A 360 14.07 -36.37 6.11
C GLU A 360 14.23 -35.01 5.40
N PHE A 361 14.99 -34.06 5.98
CA PHE A 361 15.26 -32.76 5.35
C PHE A 361 16.60 -32.75 4.61
N LEU A 362 16.59 -32.90 3.29
CA LEU A 362 17.83 -32.92 2.50
C LEU A 362 18.31 -31.53 2.10
N CYS A 363 17.44 -30.75 1.46
CA CYS A 363 17.71 -29.40 0.98
C CYS A 363 16.43 -28.56 0.94
N LEU A 364 16.59 -27.24 0.87
CA LEU A 364 15.45 -26.33 0.80
C LEU A 364 14.66 -26.49 -0.51
N PRO A 365 13.32 -26.33 -0.48
CA PRO A 365 12.50 -26.37 -1.68
C PRO A 365 12.86 -25.23 -2.64
N ARG A 366 13.35 -25.58 -3.85
CA ARG A 366 13.73 -24.62 -4.89
C ARG A 366 12.56 -24.38 -5.84
N SER A 367 12.02 -23.16 -5.83
CA SER A 367 10.97 -22.71 -6.74
C SER A 367 10.86 -21.19 -6.66
N SER A 368 10.68 -20.52 -7.79
CA SER A 368 10.38 -19.09 -7.85
C SER A 368 8.89 -18.79 -7.69
N ALA A 369 8.04 -19.83 -7.62
CA ALA A 369 6.59 -19.64 -7.62
C ALA A 369 6.09 -18.98 -6.34
N HIS A 370 5.04 -18.18 -6.50
CA HIS A 370 4.23 -17.69 -5.38
C HIS A 370 3.48 -18.84 -4.70
N VAL A 371 3.30 -18.77 -3.38
CA VAL A 371 2.36 -19.65 -2.67
C VAL A 371 0.93 -19.29 -3.07
N ARG A 372 0.23 -20.13 -3.84
CA ARG A 372 -1.10 -19.90 -4.41
C ARG A 372 -2.25 -20.40 -3.53
N ASN A 373 -2.09 -20.38 -2.21
CA ASN A 373 -3.11 -20.79 -1.23
C ASN A 373 -3.65 -22.21 -1.45
N GLY A 374 -2.82 -23.14 -1.97
CA GLY A 374 -3.26 -24.50 -2.28
C GLY A 374 -2.23 -25.32 -3.05
N TYR A 375 -2.33 -26.64 -2.90
CA TYR A 375 -1.48 -27.58 -3.63
C TYR A 375 -1.68 -27.52 -5.14
N VAL A 376 -0.64 -27.88 -5.89
CA VAL A 376 -0.69 -27.98 -7.35
C VAL A 376 -1.28 -29.33 -7.73
N GLY A 377 -2.54 -29.35 -8.16
CA GLY A 377 -3.23 -30.60 -8.53
C GLY A 377 -3.15 -31.66 -7.43
N ASN A 378 -2.78 -32.89 -7.82
CA ASN A 378 -2.71 -34.05 -6.93
C ASN A 378 -1.32 -34.29 -6.31
N TRP A 379 -0.41 -33.33 -6.43
CA TRP A 379 0.93 -33.44 -5.85
C TRP A 379 0.92 -33.18 -4.35
N ARG A 380 1.54 -34.06 -3.57
CA ARG A 380 1.67 -33.97 -2.11
C ARG A 380 3.12 -34.23 -1.67
N PRO A 381 3.57 -33.63 -0.57
CA PRO A 381 4.86 -33.94 0.04
C PRO A 381 4.98 -35.44 0.39
N THR A 382 6.18 -36.03 0.24
CA THR A 382 6.52 -37.34 0.83
C THR A 382 7.20 -37.14 2.19
N ASN A 383 7.73 -38.21 2.79
CA ASN A 383 8.56 -38.15 4.00
C ASN A 383 10.02 -37.77 3.72
N ARG A 384 10.32 -37.19 2.55
CA ARG A 384 11.68 -36.76 2.17
C ARG A 384 11.60 -35.42 1.45
N MET A 385 12.11 -34.35 2.03
CA MET A 385 12.08 -33.02 1.40
C MET A 385 13.28 -32.82 0.46
N PRO A 386 13.12 -32.30 -0.78
CA PRO A 386 11.90 -31.80 -1.40
C PRO A 386 11.31 -32.78 -2.45
N GLU A 387 10.96 -33.99 -2.06
CA GLU A 387 10.28 -34.98 -2.92
C GLU A 387 8.76 -34.89 -2.77
N VAL A 388 8.04 -35.02 -3.88
CA VAL A 388 6.58 -35.06 -3.93
C VAL A 388 6.08 -36.28 -4.68
N VAL A 389 4.86 -36.70 -4.36
CA VAL A 389 4.14 -37.78 -5.04
C VAL A 389 2.81 -37.26 -5.58
N ASN A 390 2.46 -37.64 -6.80
CA ASN A 390 1.12 -37.46 -7.33
C ASN A 390 0.22 -38.58 -6.79
N THR A 391 -0.79 -38.20 -6.00
CA THR A 391 -1.62 -39.18 -5.29
C THR A 391 -2.54 -40.01 -6.19
N GLU A 392 -2.71 -39.64 -7.46
CA GLU A 392 -3.49 -40.42 -8.43
C GLU A 392 -2.63 -41.35 -9.26
N THR A 393 -1.46 -40.88 -9.72
CA THR A 393 -0.60 -41.66 -10.62
C THR A 393 0.50 -42.44 -9.91
N GLY A 394 0.81 -42.08 -8.66
CA GLY A 394 1.97 -42.60 -7.92
C GLY A 394 3.32 -42.07 -8.40
N GLU A 395 3.34 -41.16 -9.38
CA GLU A 395 4.57 -40.53 -9.90
C GLU A 395 5.25 -39.71 -8.80
N THR A 396 6.58 -39.83 -8.68
CA THR A 396 7.38 -39.03 -7.74
C THR A 396 8.28 -38.04 -8.47
N GLN A 397 8.49 -36.87 -7.87
CA GLN A 397 9.42 -35.85 -8.36
C GLN A 397 10.24 -35.27 -7.22
N LEU A 398 11.54 -35.09 -7.45
CA LEU A 398 12.49 -34.55 -6.47
C LEU A 398 13.14 -33.28 -7.03
N GLY A 399 13.07 -32.18 -6.26
CA GLY A 399 13.81 -30.95 -6.58
C GLY A 399 13.33 -30.18 -7.81
N THR A 400 12.18 -30.55 -8.39
CA THR A 400 11.54 -29.84 -9.50
C THR A 400 10.79 -28.59 -9.01
N GLU A 401 10.36 -27.72 -9.93
CA GLU A 401 9.59 -26.52 -9.58
C GLU A 401 8.28 -26.87 -8.86
N ILE A 402 7.58 -27.93 -9.30
CA ILE A 402 6.34 -28.40 -8.70
C ILE A 402 6.57 -29.01 -7.32
N ALA A 403 7.67 -29.74 -7.13
CA ALA A 403 8.11 -30.24 -5.84
C ALA A 403 8.37 -29.08 -4.88
N GLY A 404 9.18 -28.10 -5.30
CA GLY A 404 9.50 -26.92 -4.52
C GLY A 404 8.26 -26.11 -4.15
N ARG A 405 7.33 -25.92 -5.09
CA ARG A 405 6.06 -25.22 -4.83
C ARG A 405 5.18 -25.97 -3.83
N THR A 406 5.02 -27.28 -4.00
CA THR A 406 4.18 -28.11 -3.13
C THR A 406 4.70 -28.14 -1.68
N TRP A 407 6.01 -28.28 -1.48
CA TRP A 407 6.62 -28.21 -0.15
C TRP A 407 6.48 -26.83 0.48
N LYS A 408 6.55 -25.75 -0.31
CA LYS A 408 6.30 -24.39 0.20
C LYS A 408 4.87 -24.21 0.69
N GLU A 409 3.89 -24.72 -0.06
CA GLU A 409 2.48 -24.73 0.39
C GLU A 409 2.31 -25.56 1.66
N TYR A 410 3.02 -26.68 1.78
CA TYR A 410 2.93 -27.56 2.94
C TYR A 410 3.49 -26.93 4.21
N LEU A 411 4.72 -26.42 4.13
CA LEU A 411 5.41 -25.82 5.28
C LEU A 411 4.82 -24.47 5.67
N GLY A 412 4.30 -23.73 4.69
CA GLY A 412 3.65 -22.43 4.85
C GLY A 412 2.12 -22.51 4.94
N GLN A 413 1.46 -21.72 4.09
CA GLN A 413 0.05 -21.31 4.23
C GLN A 413 -0.97 -22.45 4.27
N PHE A 414 -0.90 -23.41 3.35
CA PHE A 414 -1.96 -24.39 3.17
C PHE A 414 -1.80 -25.62 4.06
N GLY A 415 -0.61 -26.23 4.08
CA GLY A 415 -0.34 -27.41 4.90
C GLY A 415 -0.14 -27.11 6.38
N LYS A 416 0.24 -25.86 6.73
CA LYS A 416 0.46 -25.41 8.11
C LYS A 416 1.51 -26.25 8.85
N GLY A 417 2.54 -26.74 8.15
CA GLY A 417 3.58 -27.59 8.72
C GLY A 417 4.32 -26.92 9.88
N CYS A 418 4.87 -25.72 9.64
CA CYS A 418 5.60 -24.98 10.69
C CYS A 418 4.68 -24.57 11.86
N HIS A 419 3.46 -24.14 11.56
CA HIS A 419 2.46 -23.85 12.58
C HIS A 419 2.15 -25.08 13.44
N SER A 420 2.00 -26.26 12.82
CA SER A 420 1.66 -27.49 13.54
C SER A 420 2.80 -27.94 14.47
N LEU A 421 4.06 -27.90 14.01
CA LEU A 421 5.23 -28.14 14.88
C LEU A 421 5.24 -27.16 16.06
N THR A 422 5.00 -25.87 15.79
CA THR A 422 4.97 -24.81 16.81
C THR A 422 3.93 -25.11 17.90
N MET A 423 2.68 -25.35 17.49
CA MET A 423 1.59 -25.56 18.44
C MET A 423 1.72 -26.91 19.17
N ALA A 424 2.17 -27.97 18.48
CA ALA A 424 2.41 -29.27 19.10
C ALA A 424 3.47 -29.17 20.20
N TYR A 425 4.59 -28.49 19.94
CA TYR A 425 5.62 -28.21 20.96
C TYR A 425 5.05 -27.39 22.13
N LEU A 426 4.38 -26.27 21.85
CA LEU A 426 3.83 -25.42 22.91
C LEU A 426 2.83 -26.17 23.80
N TYR A 427 1.92 -26.96 23.23
CA TYR A 427 0.91 -27.67 24.05
C TYR A 427 1.47 -28.87 24.80
N THR A 428 2.45 -29.59 24.24
CA THR A 428 2.90 -30.88 24.80
C THR A 428 4.24 -30.80 25.55
N GLN A 429 5.06 -29.80 25.27
CA GLN A 429 6.49 -29.74 25.66
C GLN A 429 7.31 -30.94 25.20
N ASN A 430 6.88 -31.64 24.15
CA ASN A 430 7.67 -32.72 23.57
C ASN A 430 8.82 -32.12 22.75
N GLU A 431 10.05 -32.30 23.24
CA GLU A 431 11.27 -31.77 22.62
C GLU A 431 11.52 -32.29 21.21
N ALA A 432 10.99 -33.46 20.83
CA ALA A 432 11.14 -33.97 19.46
C ALA A 432 10.62 -32.97 18.41
N TYR A 433 9.53 -32.26 18.71
CA TYR A 433 8.99 -31.23 17.81
C TYR A 433 9.90 -30.00 17.73
N ALA A 434 10.52 -29.60 18.84
CA ALA A 434 11.44 -28.47 18.88
C ALA A 434 12.76 -28.79 18.16
N GLU A 435 13.33 -29.96 18.41
CA GLU A 435 14.52 -30.46 17.71
C GLU A 435 14.30 -30.54 16.20
N LYS A 436 13.13 -31.03 15.76
CA LYS A 436 12.80 -31.09 14.34
C LYS A 436 12.67 -29.72 13.69
N ALA A 437 12.07 -28.77 14.41
CA ALA A 437 12.00 -27.38 13.96
C ALA A 437 13.39 -26.74 13.87
N ILE A 438 14.29 -27.02 14.82
CA ILE A 438 15.68 -26.56 14.81
C ILE A 438 16.47 -27.17 13.64
N GLU A 439 16.29 -28.46 13.34
CA GLU A 439 16.87 -29.12 12.16
C GLU A 439 16.50 -28.36 10.87
N LEU A 440 15.22 -28.01 10.70
CA LEU A 440 14.75 -27.24 9.55
C LEU A 440 15.37 -25.83 9.50
N LEU A 441 15.52 -25.16 10.64
CA LEU A 441 16.12 -23.82 10.70
C LEU A 441 17.63 -23.82 10.46
N LEU A 442 18.34 -24.86 10.92
CA LEU A 442 19.76 -25.04 10.61
C LEU A 442 19.99 -25.35 9.12
N LEU A 443 19.06 -26.08 8.49
CA LEU A 443 19.06 -26.25 7.04
C LEU A 443 18.91 -24.90 6.32
N HIS A 444 18.02 -24.03 6.81
CA HIS A 444 17.90 -22.66 6.30
C HIS A 444 19.18 -21.86 6.48
N ALA A 445 19.78 -21.93 7.67
CA ALA A 445 21.03 -21.23 7.97
C ALA A 445 22.18 -21.64 7.04
N ARG A 446 22.20 -22.92 6.63
CA ARG A 446 23.19 -23.48 5.71
C ARG A 446 22.97 -23.04 4.26
N GLU A 447 21.72 -23.03 3.78
CA GLU A 447 21.45 -22.95 2.34
C GLU A 447 20.85 -21.64 1.85
N PHE A 448 20.27 -20.81 2.73
CA PHE A 448 19.50 -19.63 2.30
C PHE A 448 20.32 -18.65 1.46
N LYS A 449 21.59 -18.42 1.81
CA LYS A 449 22.50 -17.52 1.07
C LYS A 449 22.83 -18.04 -0.34
N GLU A 450 22.75 -19.35 -0.56
CA GLU A 450 23.06 -20.02 -1.83
C GLU A 450 21.89 -20.05 -2.81
N LEU A 451 20.70 -19.63 -2.37
CA LEU A 451 19.53 -19.61 -3.22
C LEU A 451 19.60 -18.46 -4.24
N PRO A 452 19.24 -18.72 -5.50
CA PRO A 452 19.26 -17.70 -6.54
C PRO A 452 18.17 -16.65 -6.29
N TRP A 453 18.42 -15.43 -6.75
CA TRP A 453 17.39 -14.40 -6.78
C TRP A 453 16.34 -14.68 -7.86
N THR A 454 15.08 -14.50 -7.51
CA THR A 454 13.92 -14.62 -8.38
C THR A 454 13.13 -13.31 -8.38
N ILE A 455 12.55 -12.98 -9.54
CA ILE A 455 11.88 -11.69 -9.81
C ILE A 455 10.59 -11.96 -10.59
N GLN A 456 9.58 -11.11 -10.39
CA GLN A 456 8.35 -11.06 -11.17
C GLN A 456 8.61 -10.73 -12.66
N SER A 457 8.36 -11.68 -13.57
CA SER A 457 8.27 -11.51 -15.04
C SER A 457 9.51 -10.92 -15.76
N GLU A 458 9.67 -11.20 -17.06
CA GLU A 458 10.65 -10.54 -17.94
C GLU A 458 10.27 -9.08 -18.29
N THR A 459 9.68 -8.35 -17.35
CA THR A 459 9.46 -6.89 -17.46
C THR A 459 10.68 -6.17 -16.83
N PRO A 460 10.90 -4.84 -17.03
CA PRO A 460 12.22 -4.14 -17.06
C PRO A 460 13.07 -4.12 -15.77
N TRP A 461 12.71 -4.98 -14.84
CA TRP A 461 13.37 -5.32 -13.59
C TRP A 461 14.55 -6.28 -13.78
N SER A 462 14.62 -7.00 -14.91
CA SER A 462 15.54 -8.12 -15.13
C SER A 462 17.02 -7.76 -15.37
N GLN A 463 17.35 -6.49 -15.63
CA GLN A 463 18.73 -6.07 -15.91
C GLN A 463 19.14 -4.86 -15.05
N GLY A 464 19.72 -5.15 -13.89
CA GLY A 464 20.35 -4.15 -13.03
C GLY A 464 20.79 -4.74 -11.70
N ASP A 465 21.91 -4.25 -11.16
CA ASP A 465 22.43 -4.64 -9.86
C ASP A 465 21.44 -4.19 -8.75
N TYR A 466 20.60 -5.15 -8.33
CA TYR A 466 19.78 -5.21 -7.11
C TYR A 466 18.35 -4.62 -7.22
N ILE A 467 17.37 -5.53 -7.17
CA ILE A 467 15.95 -5.34 -7.51
C ILE A 467 15.08 -5.22 -6.25
N LEU A 468 14.31 -4.13 -6.15
CA LEU A 468 13.24 -3.98 -5.15
C LEU A 468 12.25 -5.12 -5.28
N GLY A 469 11.91 -5.76 -4.17
CA GLY A 469 10.96 -6.86 -4.16
C GLY A 469 11.49 -8.21 -4.66
N ALA A 470 12.76 -8.34 -5.11
CA ALA A 470 13.31 -9.65 -5.44
C ALA A 470 13.40 -10.56 -4.20
N SER A 471 13.24 -11.85 -4.39
CA SER A 471 13.24 -12.85 -3.31
C SER A 471 14.16 -14.02 -3.67
N ARG A 472 14.69 -14.73 -2.68
CA ARG A 472 15.44 -15.98 -2.91
C ARG A 472 14.57 -17.23 -3.00
N LEU A 473 13.32 -17.12 -2.58
CA LEU A 473 12.44 -18.28 -2.37
C LEU A 473 11.05 -18.13 -2.96
N ALA A 474 10.72 -17.01 -3.54
CA ALA A 474 9.42 -16.77 -4.07
C ALA A 474 9.47 -15.69 -5.14
N TRP A 475 8.30 -15.47 -5.72
CA TRP A 475 8.11 -14.51 -6.80
C TRP A 475 8.47 -13.07 -6.40
N ASN A 476 8.29 -12.69 -5.12
CA ASN A 476 8.70 -11.41 -4.55
C ASN A 476 8.98 -11.52 -3.03
N SER A 477 9.61 -10.51 -2.41
CA SER A 477 9.96 -10.53 -0.98
C SER A 477 8.79 -10.17 -0.05
N SER A 478 7.81 -9.38 -0.49
CA SER A 478 6.64 -8.98 0.31
C SER A 478 5.59 -10.08 0.39
N TYR A 479 4.83 -10.35 -0.68
CA TYR A 479 3.79 -11.38 -0.71
C TYR A 479 4.33 -12.81 -0.91
N GLY A 480 5.59 -12.96 -1.32
CA GLY A 480 6.24 -14.26 -1.48
C GLY A 480 6.98 -14.72 -0.23
N SER A 481 8.26 -14.33 -0.07
CA SER A 481 9.12 -14.81 1.03
C SER A 481 8.47 -14.59 2.40
N ASN A 482 7.84 -13.42 2.61
CA ASN A 482 7.25 -13.11 3.90
C ASN A 482 6.10 -14.03 4.30
N TRP A 483 5.11 -14.16 3.42
CA TRP A 483 3.96 -15.01 3.66
C TRP A 483 4.35 -16.48 3.84
N TYR A 484 5.42 -16.92 3.19
CA TYR A 484 5.99 -18.24 3.42
C TYR A 484 6.63 -18.36 4.82
N TYR A 485 7.37 -17.35 5.26
CA TYR A 485 8.12 -17.37 6.51
C TYR A 485 7.37 -16.92 7.77
N LYS A 486 6.11 -16.48 7.64
CA LYS A 486 5.30 -16.04 8.79
C LYS A 486 5.25 -17.09 9.91
N ASP A 487 4.95 -18.33 9.56
CA ASP A 487 4.90 -19.42 10.56
C ASP A 487 6.29 -19.89 11.01
N TYR A 488 7.35 -19.68 10.23
CA TYR A 488 8.72 -19.93 10.67
C TYR A 488 9.14 -18.93 11.75
N CYS A 489 8.82 -17.65 11.57
CA CYS A 489 9.13 -16.62 12.58
C CYS A 489 8.36 -16.89 13.88
N ARG A 490 7.11 -17.36 13.78
CA ARG A 490 6.33 -17.79 14.95
C ARG A 490 6.93 -19.03 15.62
N MET A 491 7.36 -20.00 14.83
CA MET A 491 8.07 -21.20 15.32
C MET A 491 9.33 -20.81 16.08
N ILE A 492 10.17 -19.95 15.52
CA ILE A 492 11.39 -19.43 16.17
C ILE A 492 11.08 -18.82 17.53
N SER A 493 10.02 -18.00 17.65
CA SER A 493 9.60 -17.43 18.95
C SER A 493 9.21 -18.51 19.97
N ALA A 494 8.49 -19.55 19.56
CA ALA A 494 8.15 -20.67 20.42
C ALA A 494 9.38 -21.45 20.91
N LEU A 495 10.36 -21.69 20.04
CA LEU A 495 11.55 -22.48 20.35
C LEU A 495 12.43 -21.86 21.43
N THR A 496 12.31 -20.56 21.72
CA THR A 496 13.09 -19.89 22.77
C THR A 496 12.92 -20.49 24.17
N THR A 497 11.88 -21.30 24.40
CA THR A 497 11.68 -22.02 25.66
C THR A 497 12.21 -23.46 25.66
N SER A 498 12.76 -23.95 24.54
CA SER A 498 13.29 -25.32 24.42
C SER A 498 14.74 -25.37 24.91
N PRO A 499 15.14 -26.42 25.66
CA PRO A 499 16.54 -26.69 25.97
C PRO A 499 17.44 -26.87 24.74
N ALA A 500 16.88 -27.30 23.60
CA ALA A 500 17.64 -27.45 22.36
C ALA A 500 17.98 -26.10 21.70
N TRP A 501 17.32 -25.01 22.10
CA TRP A 501 17.63 -23.66 21.64
C TRP A 501 18.83 -23.06 22.39
N THR A 502 20.03 -23.55 22.07
CA THR A 502 21.28 -23.06 22.68
C THR A 502 21.77 -21.75 22.04
N PRO A 503 22.62 -20.96 22.72
CA PRO A 503 23.24 -19.77 22.14
C PRO A 503 23.98 -20.05 20.82
N GLU A 504 24.65 -21.19 20.69
CA GLU A 504 25.38 -21.57 19.47
C GLU A 504 24.42 -21.87 18.31
N VAL A 505 23.31 -22.55 18.59
CA VAL A 505 22.26 -22.83 17.59
C VAL A 505 21.62 -21.52 17.15
N ALA A 506 21.25 -20.66 18.10
CA ALA A 506 20.67 -19.35 17.82
C ALA A 506 21.63 -18.49 16.97
N HIS A 507 22.92 -18.45 17.32
CA HIS A 507 23.92 -17.68 16.57
C HIS A 507 24.09 -18.17 15.12
N LYS A 508 24.14 -19.49 14.90
CA LYS A 508 24.21 -20.08 13.56
C LYS A 508 23.00 -19.72 12.72
N ILE A 509 21.80 -19.83 13.28
CA ILE A 509 20.54 -19.48 12.60
C ILE A 509 20.51 -17.98 12.31
N TYR A 510 20.95 -17.16 13.26
CA TYR A 510 20.96 -15.70 13.14
C TYR A 510 21.81 -15.23 11.94
N LEU A 511 23.07 -15.67 11.87
CA LEU A 511 23.98 -15.26 10.78
C LEU A 511 23.69 -15.95 9.44
N GLY A 512 23.24 -17.20 9.48
CA GLY A 512 23.01 -18.01 8.27
C GLY A 512 21.69 -17.68 7.56
N PHE A 513 20.65 -17.37 8.33
CA PHE A 513 19.29 -17.20 7.81
C PHE A 513 18.67 -15.85 8.19
N VAL A 514 18.66 -15.47 9.47
CA VAL A 514 17.87 -14.34 9.97
C VAL A 514 18.33 -13.01 9.41
N VAL A 515 19.62 -12.67 9.55
CA VAL A 515 20.18 -11.41 9.01
C VAL A 515 20.00 -11.35 7.49
N PRO A 516 20.38 -12.37 6.70
CA PRO A 516 20.16 -12.37 5.25
C PRO A 516 18.69 -12.21 4.83
N TYR A 517 17.78 -12.84 5.57
CA TYR A 517 16.36 -12.78 5.30
C TYR A 517 15.76 -11.42 5.68
N ALA A 518 16.10 -10.89 6.86
CA ALA A 518 15.71 -9.53 7.27
C ALA A 518 16.22 -8.49 6.26
N GLN A 519 17.48 -8.58 5.85
CA GLN A 519 18.06 -7.77 4.79
C GLN A 519 17.26 -7.87 3.49
N GLU A 520 16.86 -9.08 3.07
CA GLU A 520 16.00 -9.26 1.90
C GLU A 520 14.66 -8.51 2.01
N LEU A 521 14.02 -8.51 3.18
CA LEU A 521 12.79 -7.77 3.43
C LEU A 521 13.01 -6.25 3.45
N MET A 522 14.09 -5.78 4.08
CA MET A 522 14.42 -4.35 4.22
C MET A 522 14.81 -3.66 2.90
N LYS A 523 15.03 -4.42 1.81
CA LYS A 523 15.20 -3.86 0.46
C LYS A 523 13.99 -3.03 0.03
N PHE A 524 12.80 -3.41 0.47
CA PHE A 524 11.58 -2.69 0.15
C PHE A 524 11.39 -1.54 1.14
N ARG A 525 11.93 -0.37 0.80
CA ARG A 525 11.77 0.89 1.57
C ARG A 525 10.54 1.69 1.12
N GLY A 526 9.50 0.99 0.67
CA GLY A 526 8.28 1.64 0.19
C GLY A 526 7.56 2.40 1.29
N GLY A 527 6.55 3.18 0.89
CA GLY A 527 5.65 3.93 1.77
C GLY A 527 4.83 3.11 2.74
N LEU A 528 4.12 3.82 3.64
CA LEU A 528 3.14 3.22 4.55
C LEU A 528 2.10 2.46 3.73
N SER A 529 2.33 1.16 3.63
CA SER A 529 1.57 0.24 2.81
C SER A 529 1.38 -1.09 3.52
N ASN A 530 0.40 -1.88 3.08
CA ASN A 530 0.16 -3.19 3.64
C ASN A 530 1.37 -4.09 3.38
N MET A 531 2.12 -3.85 2.30
CA MET A 531 3.39 -4.51 2.00
C MET A 531 4.47 -4.26 3.06
N THR A 532 4.59 -3.03 3.57
CA THR A 532 5.51 -2.74 4.69
C THR A 532 4.98 -3.29 6.02
N ASP A 533 3.65 -3.29 6.22
CA ASP A 533 3.05 -3.92 7.41
C ASP A 533 3.36 -5.43 7.45
N ILE A 534 3.29 -6.09 6.29
CA ILE A 534 3.70 -7.48 6.09
C ILE A 534 5.18 -7.64 6.48
N THR A 535 6.12 -6.86 5.91
CA THR A 535 7.57 -7.00 6.21
C THR A 535 7.92 -6.74 7.67
N ASN A 536 7.30 -5.73 8.28
CA ASN A 536 7.53 -5.38 9.69
C ASN A 536 7.16 -6.53 10.64
N HIS A 537 6.16 -7.34 10.30
CA HIS A 537 5.73 -8.49 11.12
C HIS A 537 6.87 -9.47 11.40
N ASN A 538 7.52 -9.97 10.35
CA ASN A 538 8.61 -10.95 10.48
C ASN A 538 9.87 -10.30 11.06
N ILE A 539 10.20 -9.07 10.62
CA ILE A 539 11.37 -8.34 11.14
C ILE A 539 11.26 -8.13 12.65
N PHE A 540 10.08 -7.75 13.16
CA PHE A 540 9.85 -7.56 14.59
C PHE A 540 10.09 -8.85 15.38
N LEU A 541 9.46 -9.97 14.99
CA LEU A 541 9.61 -11.25 15.69
C LEU A 541 11.07 -11.73 15.70
N LEU A 542 11.75 -11.61 14.57
CA LEU A 542 13.16 -11.99 14.46
C LEU A 542 14.05 -11.11 15.34
N GLY A 543 13.83 -9.79 15.31
CA GLY A 543 14.55 -8.85 16.18
C GLY A 543 14.35 -9.15 17.66
N LEU A 544 13.10 -9.46 18.06
CA LEU A 544 12.77 -9.82 19.43
C LEU A 544 13.49 -11.10 19.87
N VAL A 545 13.41 -12.18 19.10
CA VAL A 545 13.95 -13.49 19.50
C VAL A 545 15.48 -13.49 19.54
N PHE A 546 16.14 -12.85 18.58
CA PHE A 546 17.60 -12.82 18.47
C PHE A 546 18.26 -11.64 19.19
N ASP A 547 17.51 -10.93 20.04
CA ASP A 547 18.04 -9.81 20.83
C ASP A 547 18.61 -8.66 19.98
N ASP A 548 18.05 -8.47 18.78
CA ASP A 548 18.49 -7.48 17.81
C ASP A 548 17.58 -6.25 17.84
N ALA A 549 17.99 -5.27 18.65
CA ALA A 549 17.29 -4.02 18.81
C ALA A 549 17.19 -3.19 17.52
N ASN A 550 18.15 -3.32 16.59
CA ASN A 550 18.13 -2.58 15.34
C ASN A 550 17.04 -3.09 14.40
N LEU A 551 16.76 -4.41 14.40
CA LEU A 551 15.64 -4.98 13.67
C LEU A 551 14.29 -4.53 14.27
N ILE A 552 14.17 -4.51 15.61
CA ILE A 552 12.94 -3.98 16.25
C ILE A 552 12.76 -2.50 15.92
N ARG A 553 13.83 -1.70 16.03
CA ARG A 553 13.80 -0.28 15.67
C ARG A 553 13.41 -0.07 14.22
N TRP A 554 13.87 -0.91 13.29
CA TRP A 554 13.43 -0.88 11.90
C TRP A 554 11.93 -1.13 11.78
N ALA A 555 11.45 -2.25 12.35
CA ALA A 555 10.05 -2.67 12.23
C ALA A 555 9.06 -1.69 12.89
N LEU A 556 9.49 -0.95 13.91
CA LEU A 556 8.61 -0.06 14.68
C LEU A 556 8.76 1.42 14.34
N LEU A 557 10.00 1.91 14.18
CA LEU A 557 10.34 3.35 14.20
C LEU A 557 10.92 3.87 12.87
N ASN A 558 11.12 3.03 11.85
CA ASN A 558 11.44 3.55 10.52
C ASN A 558 10.24 4.36 9.98
N ASP A 559 10.44 5.17 8.92
CA ASP A 559 9.36 5.98 8.33
C ASP A 559 8.10 5.13 8.06
N THR A 560 8.27 3.87 7.67
CA THR A 560 7.18 2.92 7.41
C THR A 560 7.03 1.81 8.44
N GLY A 561 7.57 2.04 9.63
CA GLY A 561 7.42 1.16 10.79
C GLY A 561 6.00 1.16 11.36
N LEU A 562 5.71 0.15 12.18
CA LEU A 562 4.41 -0.09 12.78
C LEU A 562 3.87 1.14 13.55
N LEU A 563 4.70 1.88 14.27
CA LEU A 563 4.21 3.02 15.06
C LEU A 563 3.74 4.18 14.17
N ASN A 564 4.39 4.39 13.03
CA ASN A 564 3.94 5.33 12.02
C ASN A 564 2.65 4.84 11.34
N ARG A 565 2.51 3.54 11.07
CA ARG A 565 1.22 2.97 10.63
C ARG A 565 0.09 3.26 11.62
N LEU A 566 0.34 3.08 12.92
CA LEU A 566 -0.68 3.36 13.94
C LEU A 566 -1.04 4.85 14.01
N ALA A 567 -0.07 5.74 13.83
CA ALA A 567 -0.30 7.18 13.79
C ALA A 567 -1.04 7.66 12.53
N ASP A 568 -0.98 6.91 11.42
CA ASP A 568 -1.72 7.18 10.19
C ASP A 568 -3.21 6.79 10.25
N ILE A 569 -3.63 6.05 11.29
CA ILE A 569 -5.05 5.74 11.51
C ILE A 569 -5.76 6.99 12.01
N THR A 570 -6.67 7.52 11.17
CA THR A 570 -7.52 8.67 11.48
C THR A 570 -8.49 8.39 12.64
N PRO A 571 -9.08 9.44 13.26
CA PRO A 571 -10.16 9.26 14.24
C PRO A 571 -11.39 8.50 13.71
N ASP A 572 -11.60 8.51 12.39
CA ASP A 572 -12.66 7.75 11.72
C ASP A 572 -12.30 6.27 11.47
N GLY A 573 -11.10 5.84 11.82
CA GLY A 573 -10.62 4.46 11.65
C GLY A 573 -10.01 4.14 10.27
N PHE A 574 -9.83 5.12 9.39
CA PHE A 574 -9.19 4.93 8.09
C PHE A 574 -7.67 5.13 8.16
N SER A 575 -6.91 4.33 7.41
CA SER A 575 -5.46 4.53 7.16
C SER A 575 -5.19 5.06 5.74
N SER A 576 -3.92 5.29 5.40
CA SER A 576 -3.40 5.63 4.06
C SER A 576 -3.68 4.58 2.97
N GLU A 577 -4.33 3.47 3.31
CA GLU A 577 -4.85 2.46 2.38
C GLU A 577 -6.27 2.00 2.73
N GLY A 578 -6.82 2.50 3.84
CA GLY A 578 -8.07 2.01 4.40
C GLY A 578 -9.32 2.44 3.64
N ARG A 579 -9.17 3.22 2.56
CA ARG A 579 -10.30 3.65 1.71
C ARG A 579 -10.91 2.43 1.00
N PRO A 580 -10.16 1.66 0.20
CA PRO A 580 -10.52 0.28 -0.11
C PRO A 580 -10.59 -0.59 1.15
N VAL A 581 -11.75 -1.15 1.45
CA VAL A 581 -11.91 -2.01 2.63
C VAL A 581 -11.10 -3.32 2.50
N SER A 582 -10.81 -3.78 1.28
CA SER A 582 -9.91 -4.92 1.06
C SER A 582 -8.51 -4.69 1.63
N TYR A 583 -7.93 -3.50 1.39
CA TYR A 583 -6.60 -3.15 1.89
C TYR A 583 -6.61 -2.72 3.35
N HIS A 584 -7.74 -2.20 3.85
CA HIS A 584 -7.96 -2.03 5.29
C HIS A 584 -7.78 -3.35 6.05
N TYR A 585 -8.50 -4.40 5.65
CA TYR A 585 -8.35 -5.73 6.26
C TYR A 585 -7.00 -6.37 5.96
N GLY A 586 -6.49 -6.19 4.73
CA GLY A 586 -5.16 -6.67 4.33
C GLY A 586 -4.05 -6.14 5.23
N ALA A 587 -4.05 -4.85 5.54
CA ALA A 587 -3.09 -4.25 6.47
C ALA A 587 -3.34 -4.72 7.92
N MET A 588 -4.59 -4.70 8.39
CA MET A 588 -4.96 -5.12 9.76
C MET A 588 -4.50 -6.55 10.09
N ALA A 589 -4.62 -7.47 9.13
CA ALA A 589 -4.23 -8.87 9.29
C ALA A 589 -2.72 -9.06 9.54
N GLU A 590 -1.93 -8.00 9.37
CA GLU A 590 -0.47 -8.03 9.44
C GLU A 590 0.03 -7.19 10.62
N TYR A 591 -0.48 -5.97 10.78
CA TYR A 591 -0.05 -5.11 11.88
C TYR A 591 -0.67 -5.48 13.24
N LEU A 592 -1.90 -6.02 13.30
CA LEU A 592 -2.51 -6.39 14.59
C LEU A 592 -1.82 -7.57 15.28
N PRO A 593 -1.48 -8.66 14.58
CA PRO A 593 -0.65 -9.70 15.19
C PRO A 593 0.68 -9.17 15.71
N THR A 594 1.34 -8.28 14.94
CA THR A 594 2.60 -7.65 15.36
C THR A 594 2.42 -6.82 16.64
N LEU A 595 1.35 -6.03 16.71
CA LEU A 595 1.02 -5.24 17.90
C LEU A 595 0.72 -6.12 19.11
N THR A 596 0.05 -7.25 18.91
CA THR A 596 -0.18 -8.26 19.95
C THR A 596 1.16 -8.79 20.48
N TYR A 597 2.11 -9.09 19.60
CA TYR A 597 3.45 -9.53 19.99
C TYR A 597 4.23 -8.46 20.75
N VAL A 598 4.09 -7.18 20.36
CA VAL A 598 4.65 -6.05 21.11
C VAL A 598 4.11 -6.03 22.54
N VAL A 599 2.80 -6.10 22.72
CA VAL A 599 2.15 -6.14 24.04
C VAL A 599 2.64 -7.33 24.87
N ARG A 600 2.63 -8.54 24.30
CA ARG A 600 3.06 -9.78 24.97
C ARG A 600 4.53 -9.80 25.35
N SER A 601 5.38 -9.14 24.54
CA SER A 601 6.81 -9.03 24.84
C SER A 601 7.09 -8.18 26.09
N GLY A 602 6.12 -7.35 26.52
CA GLY A 602 6.32 -6.34 27.56
C GLY A 602 7.04 -5.08 27.07
N LEU A 603 7.23 -4.94 25.76
CA LEU A 603 7.84 -3.75 25.17
C LEU A 603 6.88 -2.57 25.27
N ASN A 604 7.31 -1.53 25.98
CA ASN A 604 6.47 -0.37 26.24
C ASN A 604 6.46 0.58 25.04
N VAL A 605 5.35 0.62 24.30
CA VAL A 605 5.11 1.57 23.22
C VAL A 605 3.76 2.26 23.39
N THR A 606 3.63 3.46 22.83
CA THR A 606 2.36 4.17 22.80
C THR A 606 1.44 3.57 21.74
N ILE A 607 0.24 3.16 22.14
CA ILE A 607 -0.78 2.56 21.27
C ILE A 607 -2.01 3.47 21.21
N PRO A 608 -2.45 3.96 20.04
CA PRO A 608 -3.65 4.78 19.89
C PRO A 608 -4.91 3.90 19.94
N ARG A 609 -5.27 3.42 21.13
CA ARG A 609 -6.36 2.44 21.34
C ARG A 609 -7.71 2.88 20.77
N GLN A 610 -8.05 4.17 20.87
CA GLN A 610 -9.31 4.69 20.35
C GLN A 610 -9.37 4.61 18.82
N ASN A 611 -8.35 5.08 18.11
CA ASN A 611 -8.30 5.02 16.65
C ASN A 611 -8.28 3.57 16.14
N LEU A 612 -7.63 2.65 16.89
CA LEU A 612 -7.66 1.21 16.59
C LEU A 612 -9.06 0.59 16.75
N ALA A 613 -9.79 0.96 17.80
CA ALA A 613 -11.17 0.54 17.97
C ALA A 613 -12.06 1.06 16.83
N GLU A 614 -11.88 2.33 16.44
CA GLU A 614 -12.58 2.93 15.30
C GLU A 614 -12.22 2.24 13.98
N ALA A 615 -10.96 1.86 13.77
CA ALA A 615 -10.53 1.08 12.61
C ALA A 615 -11.23 -0.29 12.52
N LEU A 616 -11.53 -0.93 13.64
CA LEU A 616 -12.30 -2.18 13.65
C LEU A 616 -13.78 -1.95 13.33
N LEU A 617 -14.38 -0.90 13.87
CA LEU A 617 -15.81 -0.63 13.73
C LEU A 617 -16.17 -0.01 12.38
N MET A 618 -15.23 0.72 11.76
CA MET A 618 -15.43 1.45 10.51
C MET A 618 -16.03 0.60 9.39
N PRO A 619 -15.57 -0.64 9.10
CA PRO A 619 -16.18 -1.48 8.07
C PRO A 619 -17.66 -1.81 8.34
N TYR A 620 -18.04 -2.12 9.58
CA TYR A 620 -19.44 -2.39 9.96
C TYR A 620 -20.31 -1.15 9.73
N ARG A 621 -19.81 0.02 10.14
CA ARG A 621 -20.50 1.31 10.00
C ARG A 621 -20.56 1.81 8.56
N ARG A 622 -19.77 1.25 7.64
CA ARG A 622 -19.86 1.49 6.18
C ARG A 622 -20.84 0.57 5.48
N ALA A 623 -21.16 -0.58 6.06
CA ALA A 623 -21.97 -1.58 5.39
C ALA A 623 -23.46 -1.21 5.35
N SER A 624 -24.17 -1.81 4.40
CA SER A 624 -25.63 -1.92 4.38
C SER A 624 -26.12 -2.97 5.39
N LEU A 625 -27.44 -3.05 5.62
CA LEU A 625 -28.05 -4.01 6.55
C LEU A 625 -27.93 -5.48 6.11
N TRP A 626 -27.63 -5.72 4.84
CA TRP A 626 -27.29 -7.07 4.33
C TRP A 626 -25.78 -7.30 4.25
N GLY A 627 -25.00 -6.43 4.89
CA GLY A 627 -23.57 -6.58 5.12
C GLY A 627 -22.69 -6.20 3.93
N ARG A 628 -23.18 -5.49 2.91
CA ARG A 628 -22.38 -5.09 1.74
C ARG A 628 -21.77 -3.70 1.91
N ILE A 629 -20.53 -3.54 1.46
CA ILE A 629 -19.87 -2.23 1.36
C ILE A 629 -19.68 -1.90 -0.12
N PRO A 630 -20.09 -0.70 -0.58
CA PRO A 630 -19.79 -0.27 -1.95
C PRO A 630 -18.29 -0.31 -2.23
N SER A 631 -17.90 -0.82 -3.41
CA SER A 631 -16.50 -0.81 -3.84
C SER A 631 -15.99 0.62 -4.00
N THR A 632 -14.89 0.95 -3.32
CA THR A 632 -14.16 2.22 -3.44
C THR A 632 -12.67 1.91 -3.60
N GLY A 633 -12.04 2.36 -4.68
CA GLY A 633 -10.68 1.98 -5.00
C GLY A 633 -10.50 0.48 -5.34
N ASP A 634 -9.28 -0.04 -5.19
CA ASP A 634 -8.93 -1.41 -5.53
C ASP A 634 -9.58 -2.43 -4.58
N CYS A 635 -10.79 -2.86 -4.92
CA CYS A 635 -11.52 -3.91 -4.21
C CYS A 635 -11.88 -5.07 -5.15
N GLY A 636 -11.66 -6.31 -4.74
CA GLY A 636 -12.25 -7.47 -5.38
C GLY A 636 -13.73 -7.66 -5.06
N ARG A 637 -14.39 -8.65 -5.66
CA ARG A 637 -15.73 -9.08 -5.22
C ARG A 637 -15.66 -9.72 -3.83
N GLY A 638 -16.71 -9.51 -3.02
CA GLY A 638 -16.85 -10.13 -1.70
C GLY A 638 -16.65 -9.16 -0.54
N LEU A 639 -16.88 -7.86 -0.74
CA LEU A 639 -16.96 -6.86 0.32
C LEU A 639 -18.23 -7.06 1.17
N SER A 640 -18.34 -8.24 1.78
CA SER A 640 -19.31 -8.54 2.80
C SER A 640 -18.65 -8.49 4.17
N ILE A 641 -19.35 -7.92 5.11
CA ILE A 641 -18.96 -7.91 6.51
C ILE A 641 -19.51 -9.16 7.20
N GLY A 642 -18.75 -9.64 8.17
CA GLY A 642 -19.10 -10.77 9.01
C GLY A 642 -18.30 -10.73 10.32
N SER A 643 -18.29 -11.85 11.03
CA SER A 643 -17.45 -12.01 12.21
C SER A 643 -15.96 -11.86 11.84
N ASN A 644 -15.23 -11.03 12.57
CA ASN A 644 -13.83 -10.76 12.29
C ASN A 644 -12.91 -11.73 13.05
N PRO A 645 -12.01 -12.48 12.39
CA PRO A 645 -11.08 -13.37 13.08
C PRO A 645 -10.01 -12.63 13.90
N LEU A 646 -9.78 -11.34 13.65
CA LEU A 646 -8.80 -10.50 14.35
C LEU A 646 -9.33 -9.96 15.69
N THR A 647 -10.60 -10.22 15.99
CA THR A 647 -11.30 -9.83 17.20
C THR A 647 -10.54 -10.22 18.49
N ALA A 648 -10.03 -11.45 18.59
CA ALA A 648 -9.33 -11.89 19.81
C ALA A 648 -8.01 -11.11 20.06
N GLN A 649 -7.27 -10.79 19.00
CA GLN A 649 -6.05 -9.98 19.09
C GLN A 649 -6.38 -8.55 19.50
N MET A 650 -7.46 -8.01 18.94
CA MET A 650 -7.91 -6.67 19.31
C MET A 650 -8.35 -6.59 20.78
N MET A 651 -9.04 -7.62 21.32
CA MET A 651 -9.37 -7.68 22.76
C MET A 651 -8.16 -7.51 23.66
N GLU A 652 -7.06 -8.18 23.33
CA GLU A 652 -5.84 -8.11 24.11
C GLU A 652 -5.20 -6.71 24.10
N ILE A 653 -5.38 -5.97 23.00
CA ILE A 653 -4.75 -4.66 22.79
C ILE A 653 -5.60 -3.51 23.37
N VAL A 654 -6.89 -3.48 23.06
CA VAL A 654 -7.79 -2.35 23.37
C VAL A 654 -8.81 -2.65 24.48
N GLY A 655 -9.07 -3.92 24.80
CA GLY A 655 -10.06 -4.34 25.79
C GLY A 655 -11.51 -3.96 25.45
N ASP A 656 -12.40 -4.08 26.43
CA ASP A 656 -13.83 -3.73 26.34
C ASP A 656 -14.07 -2.22 26.54
N SER A 657 -13.42 -1.38 25.73
CA SER A 657 -13.54 0.08 25.89
C SER A 657 -14.95 0.62 25.58
N THR A 658 -15.80 -0.10 24.84
CA THR A 658 -17.24 0.20 24.65
C THR A 658 -18.09 -1.07 24.52
N PRO A 659 -19.42 -1.01 24.72
CA PRO A 659 -20.33 -2.14 24.46
C PRO A 659 -20.31 -2.64 23.01
N GLU A 660 -20.23 -1.73 22.03
CA GLU A 660 -20.15 -2.05 20.60
C GLU A 660 -18.82 -2.71 20.26
N LEU A 661 -17.75 -2.29 20.92
CA LEU A 661 -16.45 -2.91 20.76
C LEU A 661 -16.44 -4.29 21.42
N ALA A 662 -16.88 -4.41 22.68
CA ALA A 662 -17.08 -5.69 23.37
C ALA A 662 -17.98 -6.66 22.59
N TYR A 663 -18.78 -6.13 21.68
CA TYR A 663 -19.63 -6.89 20.78
C TYR A 663 -18.92 -7.37 19.51
N ALA A 664 -18.30 -6.44 18.78
CA ALA A 664 -17.43 -6.75 17.65
C ALA A 664 -16.31 -7.71 18.04
N LEU A 665 -15.94 -7.68 19.32
CA LEU A 665 -14.84 -8.40 19.90
C LEU A 665 -15.21 -9.75 20.58
N ARG A 666 -16.45 -10.24 20.45
CA ARG A 666 -16.80 -11.60 20.88
C ARG A 666 -16.52 -12.65 19.80
N SER A 667 -16.15 -13.85 20.23
CA SER A 667 -15.72 -14.93 19.33
C SER A 667 -16.75 -15.23 18.23
N PRO A 668 -16.32 -15.36 16.95
CA PRO A 668 -17.16 -15.78 15.83
C PRO A 668 -17.95 -17.07 16.07
N SER A 669 -17.41 -17.97 16.91
CA SER A 669 -18.01 -19.28 17.22
C SER A 669 -19.18 -19.22 18.20
N VAL A 670 -19.32 -18.14 18.95
CA VAL A 670 -20.35 -18.02 20.00
C VAL A 670 -21.64 -17.46 19.42
N ALA A 671 -21.59 -16.62 18.37
CA ALA A 671 -22.78 -16.04 17.79
C ALA A 671 -22.58 -15.50 16.34
N PRO A 672 -22.89 -16.29 15.29
CA PRO A 672 -22.49 -16.01 13.91
C PRO A 672 -23.20 -14.82 13.24
N ASP A 673 -24.36 -14.39 13.74
CA ASP A 673 -25.13 -13.27 13.19
C ASP A 673 -25.10 -12.01 14.04
N GLU A 674 -24.41 -12.06 15.18
CA GLU A 674 -24.43 -10.95 16.13
C GLU A 674 -23.85 -9.68 15.47
N TRP A 675 -22.73 -9.74 14.75
CA TRP A 675 -22.14 -8.59 14.06
C TRP A 675 -23.13 -7.67 13.29
N ARG A 676 -24.30 -8.16 12.86
CA ARG A 676 -25.41 -7.37 12.30
C ARG A 676 -25.89 -6.23 13.20
N LYS A 677 -25.76 -6.31 14.53
CA LYS A 677 -26.11 -5.21 15.46
C LYS A 677 -25.16 -4.02 15.36
N LEU A 678 -24.01 -4.18 14.71
CA LEU A 678 -23.07 -3.09 14.42
C LEU A 678 -23.41 -2.33 13.13
N LEU A 679 -24.38 -2.82 12.35
CA LEU A 679 -24.84 -2.18 11.14
C LEU A 679 -25.74 -1.00 11.48
N GLU A 680 -25.65 0.05 10.68
CA GLU A 680 -26.34 1.31 10.96
C GLU A 680 -27.51 1.55 10.01
N THR A 681 -28.62 2.02 10.57
CA THR A 681 -29.78 2.52 9.82
C THR A 681 -29.72 4.03 9.61
N LYS A 682 -28.94 4.75 10.43
CA LYS A 682 -28.83 6.21 10.38
C LYS A 682 -27.73 6.66 9.42
N PRO A 683 -27.87 7.84 8.79
CA PRO A 683 -26.79 8.49 8.06
C PRO A 683 -25.55 8.70 8.93
N ARG A 684 -24.37 8.60 8.33
CA ARG A 684 -23.08 8.77 9.00
C ARG A 684 -22.14 9.64 8.18
N LEU A 685 -21.48 10.57 8.86
CA LEU A 685 -20.35 11.33 8.34
C LEU A 685 -19.06 10.75 8.95
N PHE A 686 -18.12 10.38 8.09
CA PHE A 686 -16.72 10.17 8.42
C PHE A 686 -15.97 11.42 7.95
N GLU A 687 -15.88 12.40 8.83
CA GLU A 687 -15.41 13.75 8.52
C GLU A 687 -13.92 13.78 8.16
N ALA A 688 -13.07 13.14 8.96
CA ALA A 688 -11.64 13.06 8.72
C ALA A 688 -11.32 12.25 7.45
N ALA A 689 -12.13 11.24 7.13
CA ALA A 689 -11.97 10.44 5.92
C ALA A 689 -12.55 11.12 4.66
N GLY A 690 -13.42 12.12 4.81
CA GLY A 690 -14.17 12.69 3.70
C GLY A 690 -15.12 11.69 3.03
N LEU A 691 -15.96 11.02 3.82
CA LEU A 691 -17.00 10.11 3.34
C LEU A 691 -18.31 10.40 4.04
N ALA A 692 -19.34 10.70 3.27
CA ALA A 692 -20.72 10.77 3.77
C ALA A 692 -21.51 9.55 3.31
N ILE A 693 -22.27 8.96 4.22
CA ILE A 693 -23.19 7.84 3.96
C ILE A 693 -24.60 8.30 4.35
N LEU A 694 -25.46 8.38 3.36
CA LEU A 694 -26.88 8.70 3.50
C LEU A 694 -27.66 7.39 3.60
N ARG A 695 -28.64 7.33 4.49
CA ARG A 695 -29.46 6.14 4.73
C ARG A 695 -30.92 6.48 4.98
N SER A 696 -31.80 5.63 4.47
CA SER A 696 -33.20 5.53 4.88
C SER A 696 -33.59 4.05 4.97
N GLY A 697 -34.67 3.75 5.68
CA GLY A 697 -35.13 2.37 5.89
C GLY A 697 -34.34 1.64 6.97
N ASP A 698 -35.00 0.68 7.61
CA ASP A 698 -34.52 -0.04 8.80
C ASP A 698 -34.43 -1.55 8.60
N THR A 699 -34.81 -2.05 7.42
CA THR A 699 -34.69 -3.45 7.02
C THR A 699 -33.93 -3.60 5.71
N THR A 700 -33.42 -4.78 5.42
CA THR A 700 -32.75 -5.09 4.14
C THR A 700 -33.63 -4.77 2.93
N ASP A 701 -34.93 -4.97 3.07
CA ASP A 701 -35.91 -4.83 2.00
C ASP A 701 -36.35 -3.39 1.76
N THR A 702 -36.10 -2.49 2.71
CA THR A 702 -36.51 -1.07 2.66
C THR A 702 -35.33 -0.12 2.62
N GLN A 703 -34.12 -0.59 2.96
CA GLN A 703 -32.97 0.29 3.06
C GLN A 703 -32.55 0.81 1.69
N ILE A 704 -32.28 2.11 1.66
CA ILE A 704 -31.57 2.82 0.60
C ILE A 704 -30.33 3.44 1.26
N MET A 705 -29.18 3.20 0.66
CA MET A 705 -27.90 3.71 1.10
C MET A 705 -27.17 4.33 -0.08
N ALA A 706 -26.78 5.59 0.06
CA ALA A 706 -25.99 6.31 -0.94
C ALA A 706 -24.72 6.87 -0.29
N THR A 707 -23.65 7.02 -1.06
CA THR A 707 -22.39 7.59 -0.55
C THR A 707 -21.95 8.80 -1.37
N LEU A 708 -21.27 9.74 -0.70
CA LEU A 708 -20.51 10.81 -1.35
C LEU A 708 -19.05 10.75 -0.85
N ASP A 709 -18.15 10.41 -1.76
CA ASP A 709 -16.70 10.32 -1.51
C ASP A 709 -16.01 11.62 -1.94
N TYR A 710 -15.62 12.45 -0.97
CA TYR A 710 -14.94 13.73 -1.23
C TYR A 710 -13.57 13.82 -0.54
N GLY A 711 -13.11 12.76 0.13
CA GLY A 711 -11.88 12.77 0.91
C GLY A 711 -10.62 12.78 0.06
N ARG A 712 -9.48 12.45 0.69
CA ARG A 712 -8.19 12.30 -0.01
C ARG A 712 -8.13 11.01 -0.84
N ASN A 713 -7.48 11.07 -2.01
CA ASN A 713 -7.04 9.88 -2.73
C ASN A 713 -5.86 9.24 -1.97
N VAL A 714 -6.14 8.23 -1.15
CA VAL A 714 -5.09 7.44 -0.47
C VAL A 714 -4.52 6.35 -1.38
N PHE A 715 -3.50 5.62 -0.93
CA PHE A 715 -2.95 4.51 -1.72
C PHE A 715 -4.03 3.43 -1.99
N HIS A 716 -3.99 2.81 -3.17
CA HIS A 716 -5.05 1.93 -3.71
C HIS A 716 -6.45 2.57 -3.91
N SER A 717 -6.65 3.85 -3.60
CA SER A 717 -7.85 4.56 -4.05
C SER A 717 -7.77 4.89 -5.54
N HIS A 718 -8.91 5.02 -6.21
CA HIS A 718 -8.94 5.42 -7.62
C HIS A 718 -9.00 6.95 -7.74
N LEU A 719 -8.95 7.46 -8.98
CA LEU A 719 -9.09 8.88 -9.30
C LEU A 719 -10.58 9.25 -9.44
N ASP A 720 -11.27 9.32 -8.30
CA ASP A 720 -12.73 9.28 -8.21
C ASP A 720 -13.32 10.28 -7.21
N ARG A 721 -12.76 11.48 -7.12
CA ARG A 721 -13.26 12.49 -6.18
C ARG A 721 -14.67 12.94 -6.55
N ASN A 722 -15.49 13.17 -5.52
CA ASN A 722 -16.95 13.30 -5.57
C ASN A 722 -17.69 12.06 -6.07
N GLN A 723 -17.12 10.86 -6.01
CA GLN A 723 -17.81 9.64 -6.42
C GLN A 723 -19.11 9.40 -5.64
N PHE A 724 -20.12 8.95 -6.39
CA PHE A 724 -21.41 8.49 -5.89
C PHE A 724 -21.52 6.96 -5.98
N THR A 725 -22.09 6.33 -4.96
CA THR A 725 -22.49 4.91 -4.99
C THR A 725 -23.91 4.74 -4.43
N LEU A 726 -24.60 3.66 -4.84
CA LEU A 726 -25.99 3.40 -4.46
C LEU A 726 -26.25 1.92 -4.25
N LEU A 727 -26.75 1.59 -3.06
CA LEU A 727 -27.28 0.30 -2.66
C LEU A 727 -28.74 0.49 -2.24
N ALA A 728 -29.65 -0.35 -2.70
CA ALA A 728 -31.04 -0.29 -2.29
C ALA A 728 -31.70 -1.67 -2.36
N PHE A 729 -32.62 -1.93 -1.43
CA PHE A 729 -33.48 -3.12 -1.41
C PHE A 729 -32.70 -4.44 -1.53
N GLY A 730 -31.55 -4.56 -0.85
CA GLY A 730 -30.73 -5.77 -0.90
C GLY A 730 -29.85 -5.90 -2.15
N LYS A 731 -29.77 -4.88 -3.02
CA LYS A 731 -28.98 -4.86 -4.26
C LYS A 731 -27.99 -3.74 -4.30
N SER A 732 -26.94 -3.95 -5.09
CA SER A 732 -25.95 -2.93 -5.41
C SER A 732 -26.21 -2.38 -6.80
N PHE A 733 -26.65 -1.13 -6.90
CA PHE A 733 -26.98 -0.50 -8.19
C PHE A 733 -25.73 0.02 -8.88
N THR A 734 -24.97 0.83 -8.16
CA THR A 734 -23.73 1.42 -8.68
C THR A 734 -22.68 1.55 -7.60
N MET A 735 -21.43 1.38 -7.99
CA MET A 735 -20.23 1.42 -7.15
C MET A 735 -19.00 1.66 -8.03
N GLY A 736 -17.82 1.78 -7.41
CA GLY A 736 -16.59 1.84 -8.19
C GLY A 736 -16.26 0.52 -8.89
N PRO A 737 -15.43 0.56 -9.94
CA PRO A 737 -15.14 -0.60 -10.77
C PRO A 737 -14.38 -1.69 -10.02
N GLY A 738 -13.71 -1.34 -8.91
CA GLY A 738 -12.87 -2.25 -8.15
C GLY A 738 -11.66 -2.72 -8.97
N SER A 739 -11.11 -3.87 -8.59
CA SER A 739 -9.91 -4.45 -9.18
C SER A 739 -10.12 -5.91 -9.61
N GLY A 740 -9.15 -6.44 -10.36
CA GLY A 740 -9.23 -7.75 -11.00
C GLY A 740 -8.66 -8.93 -10.22
N TYR A 741 -8.12 -8.73 -9.02
CA TYR A 741 -7.22 -9.74 -8.40
C TYR A 741 -7.92 -11.04 -7.96
N ASN A 742 -9.24 -11.05 -7.77
CA ASN A 742 -10.02 -12.25 -7.45
C ASN A 742 -10.47 -13.08 -8.68
N VAL A 743 -10.21 -12.65 -9.92
CA VAL A 743 -10.65 -13.40 -11.12
C VAL A 743 -10.00 -14.79 -11.11
N GLY A 744 -10.81 -15.84 -11.29
CA GLY A 744 -10.34 -17.23 -11.30
C GLY A 744 -10.15 -17.86 -9.91
N SER A 745 -10.38 -17.11 -8.83
CA SER A 745 -10.35 -17.61 -7.45
C SER A 745 -11.75 -17.63 -6.83
N GLY A 746 -12.02 -18.53 -5.90
CA GLY A 746 -13.28 -18.55 -5.12
C GLY A 746 -14.57 -18.71 -5.96
N GLY A 747 -14.47 -19.28 -7.16
CA GLY A 747 -15.60 -19.42 -8.09
C GLY A 747 -15.92 -18.15 -8.91
N MET A 748 -15.02 -17.15 -8.91
CA MET A 748 -15.19 -15.93 -9.71
C MET A 748 -14.83 -16.18 -11.17
N VAL A 749 -15.64 -15.65 -12.08
CA VAL A 749 -15.43 -15.77 -13.53
C VAL A 749 -15.18 -14.40 -14.15
N ALA A 750 -14.41 -14.38 -15.24
CA ALA A 750 -14.18 -13.18 -16.00
C ALA A 750 -15.49 -12.63 -16.61
N GLY A 751 -15.51 -11.33 -16.89
CA GLY A 751 -16.58 -10.68 -17.63
C GLY A 751 -16.76 -11.27 -19.03
N GLU A 752 -17.97 -11.09 -19.60
CA GLU A 752 -18.34 -11.69 -20.89
C GLU A 752 -17.66 -11.03 -22.09
N HIS A 753 -17.27 -9.77 -21.98
CA HIS A 753 -16.62 -9.02 -23.06
C HIS A 753 -15.17 -8.63 -22.68
N PRO A 754 -14.17 -8.82 -23.57
CA PRO A 754 -12.75 -8.63 -23.25
C PRO A 754 -12.41 -7.20 -22.80
N ASN A 755 -13.04 -6.18 -23.38
CA ASN A 755 -12.80 -4.78 -23.02
C ASN A 755 -13.25 -4.41 -21.60
N LEU A 756 -14.18 -5.15 -20.98
CA LEU A 756 -14.68 -4.78 -19.64
C LEU A 756 -13.55 -4.73 -18.62
N SER A 757 -12.54 -5.59 -18.80
CA SER A 757 -11.36 -5.68 -17.95
C SER A 757 -10.51 -4.41 -17.92
N ALA A 758 -10.64 -3.54 -18.94
CA ALA A 758 -9.89 -2.29 -19.05
C ALA A 758 -10.39 -1.20 -18.08
N PHE A 759 -11.65 -1.27 -17.64
CA PHE A 759 -12.29 -0.28 -16.76
C PHE A 759 -11.97 -0.47 -15.27
N ARG A 760 -11.17 -1.47 -14.91
CA ARG A 760 -10.77 -1.73 -13.53
C ARG A 760 -9.70 -0.75 -13.06
N SER A 761 -9.53 -0.64 -11.74
CA SER A 761 -8.52 0.20 -11.11
C SER A 761 -8.74 1.70 -11.39
N ASN A 762 -7.67 2.50 -11.45
CA ASN A 762 -7.70 3.95 -11.23
C ASN A 762 -8.39 4.82 -12.31
N ALA A 763 -9.03 4.25 -13.33
CA ALA A 763 -9.61 5.03 -14.43
C ALA A 763 -10.88 5.78 -13.99
N SER A 764 -10.88 7.12 -14.17
CA SER A 764 -12.04 7.96 -13.82
C SER A 764 -13.26 7.69 -14.69
N LEU A 765 -13.07 7.28 -15.96
CA LEU A 765 -14.18 6.97 -16.88
C LEU A 765 -15.05 5.80 -16.40
N ALA A 766 -14.54 4.95 -15.51
CA ALA A 766 -15.27 3.82 -14.95
C ALA A 766 -15.97 4.15 -13.61
N GLN A 767 -15.96 5.42 -13.23
CA GLN A 767 -16.47 5.94 -11.96
C GLN A 767 -17.64 6.90 -12.19
N ASN A 768 -18.51 7.05 -11.20
CA ASN A 768 -19.64 7.98 -11.26
C ASN A 768 -19.19 9.42 -10.94
N VAL A 769 -18.39 10.02 -11.82
CA VAL A 769 -17.70 11.29 -11.61
C VAL A 769 -17.81 12.23 -12.82
N ILE A 770 -17.17 13.39 -12.72
CA ILE A 770 -16.94 14.30 -13.84
C ILE A 770 -15.54 14.07 -14.41
N LEU A 771 -15.44 13.95 -15.73
CA LEU A 771 -14.18 14.05 -16.47
C LEU A 771 -14.08 15.42 -17.15
N VAL A 772 -12.88 15.97 -17.20
CA VAL A 772 -12.57 17.24 -17.87
C VAL A 772 -11.68 16.95 -19.07
N ASP A 773 -12.05 17.43 -20.25
CA ASP A 773 -11.32 17.26 -21.50
C ASP A 773 -10.95 15.79 -21.79
N THR A 774 -11.88 14.89 -21.47
CA THR A 774 -11.74 13.42 -21.59
C THR A 774 -10.51 12.85 -20.86
N ARG A 775 -10.10 13.50 -19.77
CA ARG A 775 -8.98 13.09 -18.90
C ARG A 775 -9.43 12.50 -17.59
N ASN A 776 -8.60 11.60 -17.04
CA ASN A 776 -8.72 11.19 -15.65
C ASN A 776 -8.61 12.42 -14.73
N GLN A 777 -9.26 12.34 -13.58
CA GLN A 777 -9.08 13.34 -12.54
C GLN A 777 -7.66 13.31 -12.00
N GLU A 778 -7.13 14.46 -11.61
CA GLU A 778 -5.94 14.53 -10.76
C GLU A 778 -6.30 14.16 -9.30
N PRO A 779 -5.33 13.65 -8.51
CA PRO A 779 -5.52 13.48 -7.08
C PRO A 779 -5.87 14.81 -6.41
N ALA A 780 -6.96 14.83 -5.65
CA ALA A 780 -7.49 16.02 -5.02
C ALA A 780 -8.13 15.71 -3.66
N ILE A 781 -8.39 16.75 -2.85
CA ILE A 781 -9.10 16.62 -1.59
C ILE A 781 -10.28 17.59 -1.58
N GLY A 782 -11.47 17.07 -1.34
CA GLY A 782 -12.68 17.86 -1.19
C GLY A 782 -12.86 18.44 0.20
N LYS A 783 -13.65 19.49 0.26
CA LYS A 783 -14.13 20.14 1.48
C LYS A 783 -15.61 19.85 1.64
N LEU A 784 -16.02 19.52 2.87
CA LEU A 784 -17.44 19.45 3.20
C LEU A 784 -18.03 20.86 3.16
N ARG A 785 -19.10 21.05 2.39
CA ARG A 785 -19.85 22.30 2.27
C ARG A 785 -21.18 22.27 3.03
N GLY A 786 -21.68 21.09 3.35
CA GLY A 786 -22.87 20.93 4.19
C GLY A 786 -23.18 19.48 4.48
N TRP A 787 -23.77 19.24 5.65
CA TRP A 787 -24.21 17.91 6.10
C TRP A 787 -25.49 18.06 6.92
N GLY A 788 -26.44 17.15 6.71
CA GLY A 788 -27.67 17.14 7.50
C GLY A 788 -28.33 15.78 7.55
N ASN A 789 -28.99 15.52 8.68
CA ASN A 789 -29.70 14.29 8.97
C ASN A 789 -30.98 14.61 9.76
N GLU A 790 -32.05 14.90 9.03
CA GLU A 790 -33.41 15.07 9.53
C GLU A 790 -34.21 13.76 9.32
N LYS A 791 -35.32 13.58 10.05
CA LYS A 791 -36.07 12.29 10.13
C LYS A 791 -36.30 11.59 8.77
N ASP A 792 -36.72 12.34 7.76
CA ASP A 792 -37.11 11.82 6.44
C ASP A 792 -36.22 12.39 5.32
N ARG A 793 -35.11 13.04 5.69
CA ARG A 793 -34.24 13.79 4.77
C ARG A 793 -32.81 13.84 5.31
N CYS A 794 -31.85 13.33 4.53
CA CYS A 794 -30.43 13.52 4.81
C CYS A 794 -29.69 14.03 3.56
N TRP A 795 -28.62 14.78 3.76
CA TRP A 795 -27.83 15.34 2.66
C TRP A 795 -26.36 15.51 3.02
N ALA A 796 -25.53 15.50 1.99
CA ALA A 796 -24.13 15.91 2.04
C ALA A 796 -23.81 16.75 0.81
N ALA A 797 -23.01 17.79 0.97
CA ALA A 797 -22.52 18.62 -0.11
C ALA A 797 -21.01 18.80 0.03
N SER A 798 -20.29 18.71 -1.07
CA SER A 798 -18.84 18.85 -1.14
C SER A 798 -18.42 19.80 -2.25
N GLU A 799 -17.23 20.37 -2.08
CA GLU A 799 -16.50 21.11 -3.09
C GLU A 799 -15.12 20.47 -3.24
N VAL A 800 -14.76 20.05 -4.44
CA VAL A 800 -13.42 19.54 -4.77
C VAL A 800 -12.78 20.50 -5.74
N ASN A 801 -11.62 21.02 -5.35
CA ASN A 801 -10.77 21.83 -6.21
C ASN A 801 -9.65 20.96 -6.76
N GLY A 802 -9.30 21.11 -8.04
CA GLY A 802 -8.12 20.48 -8.60
C GLY A 802 -8.29 19.04 -9.09
N ILE A 803 -9.52 18.60 -9.38
CA ILE A 803 -9.73 17.39 -10.22
C ILE A 803 -9.15 17.56 -11.64
N HIS A 804 -8.97 18.82 -12.05
CA HIS A 804 -8.23 19.26 -13.22
C HIS A 804 -7.72 20.68 -12.90
N PRO A 805 -6.54 21.11 -13.40
CA PRO A 805 -6.05 22.47 -13.19
C PRO A 805 -7.12 23.52 -13.54
N GLY A 806 -7.32 24.50 -12.64
CA GLY A 806 -8.30 25.58 -12.80
C GLY A 806 -9.78 25.18 -12.72
N VAL A 807 -10.09 23.93 -12.32
CA VAL A 807 -11.48 23.42 -12.25
C VAL A 807 -11.92 23.15 -10.81
N THR A 808 -13.13 23.60 -10.51
CA THR A 808 -13.86 23.34 -9.26
C THR A 808 -15.08 22.46 -9.56
N HIS A 809 -15.30 21.42 -8.76
CA HIS A 809 -16.47 20.56 -8.81
C HIS A 809 -17.22 20.57 -7.48
N GLU A 810 -18.45 21.09 -7.50
CA GLU A 810 -19.38 21.04 -6.40
C GLU A 810 -20.41 19.93 -6.64
N ARG A 811 -20.60 19.05 -5.65
CA ARG A 811 -21.61 17.98 -5.68
C ARG A 811 -22.43 17.98 -4.40
N GLY A 812 -23.74 17.96 -4.55
CA GLY A 812 -24.70 17.79 -3.48
C GLY A 812 -25.47 16.51 -3.69
N VAL A 813 -25.60 15.69 -2.65
CA VAL A 813 -26.42 14.47 -2.65
C VAL A 813 -27.42 14.59 -1.51
N MET A 814 -28.70 14.44 -1.81
CA MET A 814 -29.78 14.40 -0.83
C MET A 814 -30.60 13.13 -1.02
N LEU A 815 -30.97 12.48 0.08
CA LEU A 815 -31.92 11.38 0.13
C LEU A 815 -33.14 11.85 0.93
N GLN A 816 -34.29 11.93 0.27
CA GLN A 816 -35.56 12.35 0.86
C GLN A 816 -36.70 11.46 0.36
N ASP A 817 -37.51 10.92 1.27
CA ASP A 817 -38.66 10.06 0.94
C ASP A 817 -38.33 8.88 -0.01
N GLY A 818 -37.09 8.37 0.07
CA GLY A 818 -36.59 7.30 -0.81
C GLY A 818 -36.18 7.75 -2.21
N ILE A 819 -36.10 9.06 -2.46
CA ILE A 819 -35.64 9.66 -3.71
C ILE A 819 -34.27 10.29 -3.48
N ILE A 820 -33.32 10.01 -4.36
CA ILE A 820 -32.00 10.65 -4.36
C ILE A 820 -32.02 11.83 -5.33
N ILE A 821 -31.52 12.97 -4.87
CA ILE A 821 -31.32 14.18 -5.67
C ILE A 821 -29.83 14.50 -5.67
N MET A 822 -29.26 14.62 -6.86
CA MET A 822 -27.87 15.01 -7.08
C MET A 822 -27.81 16.35 -7.80
N LEU A 823 -27.01 17.26 -7.25
CA LEU A 823 -26.75 18.59 -7.79
C LEU A 823 -25.26 18.69 -8.12
N ASP A 824 -24.92 18.79 -9.40
CA ASP A 824 -23.54 18.93 -9.87
C ASP A 824 -23.35 20.31 -10.49
N ARG A 825 -22.36 21.08 -10.02
CA ARG A 825 -21.89 22.30 -10.66
C ARG A 825 -20.38 22.23 -10.85
N ILE A 826 -19.96 22.50 -12.09
CA ILE A 826 -18.56 22.47 -12.47
C ILE A 826 -18.21 23.85 -13.03
N THR A 827 -17.12 24.45 -12.56
CA THR A 827 -16.67 25.76 -13.01
C THR A 827 -15.17 25.73 -13.26
N GLY A 828 -14.77 26.12 -14.47
CA GLY A 828 -13.38 26.30 -14.87
C GLY A 828 -12.99 27.77 -14.95
N ASP A 829 -11.71 28.08 -14.82
CA ASP A 829 -11.17 29.41 -15.10
C ASP A 829 -11.29 29.76 -16.59
N THR A 830 -11.17 28.74 -17.45
CA THR A 830 -11.38 28.75 -18.91
C THR A 830 -12.52 27.80 -19.32
N PRO A 831 -13.06 27.92 -20.55
CA PRO A 831 -13.96 26.91 -21.08
C PRO A 831 -13.28 25.55 -21.23
N HIS A 832 -13.99 24.47 -20.88
CA HIS A 832 -13.56 23.08 -21.02
C HIS A 832 -14.70 22.22 -21.56
N THR A 833 -14.38 20.98 -21.93
CA THR A 833 -15.39 19.93 -22.14
C THR A 833 -15.53 19.11 -20.87
N TYR A 834 -16.76 18.89 -20.43
CA TYR A 834 -17.09 18.13 -19.24
C TYR A 834 -17.97 16.93 -19.60
N ASP A 835 -17.60 15.76 -19.11
CA ASP A 835 -18.41 14.55 -19.20
C ASP A 835 -18.93 14.18 -17.82
N TRP A 836 -20.25 14.20 -17.63
CA TRP A 836 -20.91 13.56 -16.51
C TRP A 836 -21.10 12.08 -16.83
N VAL A 837 -20.46 11.21 -16.04
CA VAL A 837 -20.46 9.76 -16.28
C VAL A 837 -21.19 9.04 -15.16
N TYR A 838 -22.05 8.10 -15.53
CA TYR A 838 -22.85 7.32 -14.59
C TYR A 838 -23.07 5.89 -15.06
N HIS A 839 -22.79 4.92 -14.20
CA HIS A 839 -22.84 3.49 -14.49
C HIS A 839 -23.85 2.82 -13.57
N ASN A 840 -24.58 1.81 -14.04
CA ASN A 840 -25.31 0.90 -13.14
C ASN A 840 -25.19 -0.54 -13.64
N LEU A 841 -25.36 -1.47 -12.70
CA LEU A 841 -25.62 -2.88 -13.01
C LEU A 841 -27.06 -3.08 -13.50
N GLY A 842 -27.31 -4.21 -14.16
CA GLY A 842 -28.64 -4.57 -14.66
C GLY A 842 -28.93 -4.11 -16.08
N THR A 843 -30.16 -4.38 -16.51
CA THR A 843 -30.60 -4.12 -17.89
C THR A 843 -31.03 -2.66 -18.04
N PHE A 844 -30.42 -1.94 -18.97
CA PHE A 844 -30.76 -0.55 -19.29
C PHE A 844 -31.94 -0.47 -20.26
N THR A 845 -32.83 0.49 -20.02
CA THR A 845 -33.94 0.82 -20.92
C THR A 845 -34.08 2.34 -20.99
N LEU A 846 -34.16 2.84 -22.21
CA LEU A 846 -34.33 4.25 -22.53
C LEU A 846 -35.83 4.56 -22.70
N ALA A 847 -36.28 5.74 -22.29
CA ALA A 847 -37.67 6.14 -22.48
C ALA A 847 -38.05 6.26 -23.97
N ASP A 848 -39.32 5.99 -24.31
CA ASP A 848 -39.81 5.90 -25.69
C ASP A 848 -39.61 7.16 -26.54
N ASN A 849 -39.44 8.32 -25.90
CA ASN A 849 -39.18 9.61 -26.57
C ASN A 849 -37.69 9.86 -26.89
N TRP A 850 -36.84 8.85 -26.69
CA TRP A 850 -35.41 8.90 -26.96
C TRP A 850 -34.99 7.73 -27.85
N THR A 851 -34.06 7.99 -28.76
CA THR A 851 -33.51 7.02 -29.71
C THR A 851 -32.00 6.88 -29.51
N ALA A 852 -31.49 5.66 -29.58
CA ALA A 852 -30.06 5.37 -29.54
C ALA A 852 -29.52 5.02 -30.94
N THR A 853 -28.53 5.77 -31.42
CA THR A 853 -27.85 5.53 -32.69
C THR A 853 -26.40 5.13 -32.43
N PRO A 854 -25.94 3.94 -32.83
CA PRO A 854 -24.56 3.51 -32.64
C PRO A 854 -23.54 4.51 -33.20
N LEU A 855 -22.40 4.68 -32.52
CA LEU A 855 -21.29 5.48 -33.02
C LEU A 855 -20.42 4.67 -33.98
N GLU A 856 -20.02 5.27 -35.09
CA GLU A 856 -19.08 4.67 -36.06
C GLU A 856 -17.62 4.74 -35.58
N LYS A 857 -17.31 5.67 -34.67
CA LYS A 857 -15.98 5.92 -34.12
C LYS A 857 -16.05 6.05 -32.59
N PRO A 858 -14.95 5.78 -31.89
CA PRO A 858 -14.85 6.07 -30.46
C PRO A 858 -15.21 7.52 -30.13
N LEU A 859 -15.79 7.72 -28.94
CA LEU A 859 -16.13 9.07 -28.43
C LEU A 859 -14.89 9.93 -28.15
N ALA A 860 -13.75 9.27 -27.87
CA ALA A 860 -12.38 9.81 -27.83
C ALA A 860 -11.38 8.64 -27.97
N GLU A 861 -10.13 8.94 -28.32
CA GLU A 861 -9.10 7.92 -28.60
C GLU A 861 -8.23 7.55 -27.39
N HIS A 862 -8.35 8.28 -26.28
CA HIS A 862 -7.55 8.10 -25.06
C HIS A 862 -8.43 7.82 -23.83
N ASN A 863 -7.80 7.52 -22.69
CA ASN A 863 -8.47 7.28 -21.39
C ASN A 863 -9.66 6.31 -21.44
N LEU A 864 -9.50 5.22 -22.20
CA LEU A 864 -10.45 4.10 -22.32
C LEU A 864 -11.75 4.40 -23.07
N TYR A 865 -11.93 5.60 -23.63
CA TYR A 865 -13.11 5.90 -24.45
C TYR A 865 -13.18 5.01 -25.70
N ASP A 866 -12.04 4.55 -26.21
CA ASP A 866 -11.91 3.56 -27.28
C ASP A 866 -12.28 2.13 -26.86
N LYS A 867 -12.35 1.87 -25.55
CA LYS A 867 -12.73 0.56 -24.97
C LYS A 867 -14.21 0.45 -24.64
N LEU A 868 -14.98 1.55 -24.75
CA LEU A 868 -16.42 1.55 -24.54
C LEU A 868 -17.10 0.49 -25.43
N VAL A 869 -17.96 -0.32 -24.84
CA VAL A 869 -18.67 -1.38 -25.56
C VAL A 869 -20.00 -0.83 -26.04
N ASN A 870 -20.28 -1.00 -27.33
CA ASN A 870 -21.51 -0.54 -28.01
C ASN A 870 -21.88 0.94 -27.71
N PRO A 871 -20.96 1.90 -27.90
CA PRO A 871 -21.30 3.30 -27.68
C PRO A 871 -22.35 3.78 -28.70
N ALA A 872 -23.34 4.54 -28.22
CA ALA A 872 -24.42 5.07 -29.03
C ALA A 872 -24.77 6.50 -28.60
N ARG A 873 -25.03 7.39 -29.57
CA ARG A 873 -25.58 8.72 -29.32
C ARG A 873 -27.06 8.63 -29.03
N LEU A 874 -27.53 9.32 -27.99
CA LEU A 874 -28.93 9.42 -27.64
C LEU A 874 -29.51 10.74 -28.15
N THR A 875 -30.65 10.69 -28.82
CA THR A 875 -31.40 11.87 -29.29
C THR A 875 -32.85 11.80 -28.82
N GLY A 876 -33.36 12.90 -28.26
CA GLY A 876 -34.70 12.95 -27.68
C GLY A 876 -35.01 14.30 -27.03
N THR A 877 -36.08 14.35 -26.26
CA THR A 877 -36.55 15.57 -25.58
C THR A 877 -36.21 15.53 -24.09
N THR A 878 -35.60 16.60 -23.57
CA THR A 878 -35.27 16.73 -22.15
C THR A 878 -36.53 16.90 -21.29
N PRO A 879 -36.56 16.42 -20.03
CA PRO A 879 -35.48 15.74 -19.31
C PRO A 879 -35.14 14.36 -19.89
N LEU A 880 -33.87 13.94 -19.74
CA LEU A 880 -33.49 12.56 -20.03
C LEU A 880 -34.15 11.65 -19.00
N HIS A 881 -34.85 10.61 -19.45
CA HIS A 881 -35.44 9.59 -18.59
C HIS A 881 -34.97 8.19 -19.02
N ALA A 882 -34.47 7.41 -18.06
CA ALA A 882 -34.00 6.05 -18.29
C ALA A 882 -34.21 5.16 -17.05
N THR A 883 -34.23 3.85 -17.26
CA THR A 883 -34.41 2.87 -16.19
C THR A 883 -33.39 1.74 -16.24
N TRP A 884 -33.05 1.19 -15.07
CA TRP A 884 -32.28 -0.05 -14.94
C TRP A 884 -33.08 -1.11 -14.18
N ASP A 885 -33.01 -2.36 -14.63
CA ASP A 885 -33.63 -3.52 -13.99
C ASP A 885 -32.56 -4.49 -13.45
N LEU A 886 -32.50 -4.62 -12.12
CA LEU A 886 -31.56 -5.48 -11.41
C LEU A 886 -32.19 -6.76 -10.87
N SER A 887 -33.45 -7.05 -11.20
CA SER A 887 -34.21 -8.19 -10.65
C SER A 887 -33.48 -9.51 -10.87
N TRP A 888 -32.77 -9.64 -11.99
CA TRP A 888 -31.99 -10.84 -12.35
C TRP A 888 -30.50 -10.80 -11.95
N ASN A 889 -30.03 -9.74 -11.28
CA ASN A 889 -28.65 -9.68 -10.76
C ASN A 889 -28.51 -10.57 -9.53
N LEU A 890 -28.32 -11.87 -9.77
CA LEU A 890 -28.36 -12.92 -8.77
C LEU A 890 -27.20 -13.90 -8.98
N THR A 891 -26.87 -14.65 -7.93
CA THR A 891 -25.91 -15.75 -8.07
C THR A 891 -26.52 -16.90 -8.86
N PRO A 892 -25.71 -17.72 -9.57
CA PRO A 892 -26.22 -18.85 -10.34
C PRO A 892 -27.08 -19.83 -9.55
N ASN A 893 -26.80 -20.01 -8.25
CA ASN A 893 -27.57 -20.90 -7.39
C ASN A 893 -28.98 -20.36 -7.13
N ILE A 894 -29.12 -19.05 -6.91
CA ILE A 894 -30.45 -18.44 -6.71
C ILE A 894 -31.25 -18.48 -8.01
N ILE A 895 -30.61 -18.21 -9.15
CA ILE A 895 -31.26 -18.30 -10.46
C ILE A 895 -31.81 -19.71 -10.70
N LYS A 896 -30.98 -20.74 -10.49
CA LYS A 896 -31.40 -22.15 -10.63
C LYS A 896 -32.56 -22.51 -9.72
N ASP A 897 -32.54 -22.03 -8.48
CA ASP A 897 -33.63 -22.28 -7.51
C ASP A 897 -34.94 -21.60 -7.94
N LEU A 898 -34.90 -20.34 -8.37
CA LEU A 898 -36.07 -19.62 -8.89
C LEU A 898 -36.64 -20.28 -10.14
N GLN A 899 -35.77 -20.69 -11.08
CA GLN A 899 -36.18 -21.42 -12.28
C GLN A 899 -36.84 -22.76 -11.95
N LYS A 900 -36.29 -23.50 -10.98
CA LYS A 900 -36.88 -24.76 -10.50
C LYS A 900 -38.26 -24.56 -9.86
N ARG A 901 -38.47 -23.43 -9.20
CA ARG A 901 -39.76 -23.06 -8.58
C ARG A 901 -40.73 -22.40 -9.56
N GLU A 902 -40.30 -22.11 -10.80
CA GLU A 902 -41.05 -21.34 -11.80
C GLU A 902 -41.51 -19.96 -11.29
N VAL A 903 -40.70 -19.34 -10.43
CA VAL A 903 -40.99 -18.03 -9.83
C VAL A 903 -40.03 -16.97 -10.38
N ALA A 904 -40.57 -15.84 -10.82
CA ALA A 904 -39.77 -14.67 -11.19
C ALA A 904 -39.20 -13.98 -9.93
N PRO A 905 -37.99 -13.39 -10.01
CA PRO A 905 -37.45 -12.62 -8.90
C PRO A 905 -38.32 -11.37 -8.63
N SER A 906 -38.34 -10.94 -7.36
CA SER A 906 -39.00 -9.68 -7.00
C SER A 906 -38.37 -8.51 -7.77
N PRO A 907 -39.19 -7.58 -8.29
CA PRO A 907 -38.68 -6.50 -9.11
C PRO A 907 -37.86 -5.51 -8.28
N ILE A 908 -36.68 -5.16 -8.77
CA ILE A 908 -35.78 -4.17 -8.16
C ILE A 908 -35.20 -3.32 -9.29
N LYS A 909 -35.63 -2.06 -9.36
CA LYS A 909 -35.40 -1.18 -10.49
C LYS A 909 -34.93 0.21 -10.04
N LEU A 910 -34.34 0.95 -10.96
CA LEU A 910 -33.93 2.35 -10.79
C LEU A 910 -34.52 3.19 -11.90
N ALA A 911 -35.15 4.32 -11.57
CA ALA A 911 -35.49 5.36 -12.53
C ALA A 911 -34.52 6.54 -12.38
N LEU A 912 -34.10 7.12 -13.50
CA LEU A 912 -33.25 8.29 -13.57
C LEU A 912 -33.95 9.39 -14.37
N TRP A 913 -33.97 10.59 -13.81
CA TRP A 913 -34.30 11.82 -14.53
C TRP A 913 -33.11 12.77 -14.50
N GLN A 914 -32.75 13.38 -15.63
CA GLN A 914 -31.67 14.36 -15.66
C GLN A 914 -32.02 15.61 -16.47
N LEU A 915 -31.68 16.76 -15.90
CA LEU A 915 -31.68 18.08 -16.53
C LEU A 915 -30.24 18.62 -16.61
N SER A 916 -30.02 19.51 -17.57
CA SER A 916 -28.78 20.26 -17.71
C SER A 916 -29.08 21.72 -17.98
N SER A 917 -28.18 22.60 -17.54
CA SER A 917 -28.26 24.02 -17.87
C SER A 917 -27.78 24.35 -19.30
N HIS A 918 -27.24 23.36 -20.03
CA HIS A 918 -26.68 23.52 -21.38
C HIS A 918 -27.25 22.49 -22.36
N ALA A 919 -27.10 22.78 -23.66
CA ALA A 919 -27.30 21.77 -24.68
C ALA A 919 -26.24 20.68 -24.51
N ASN A 920 -26.70 19.45 -24.26
CA ASN A 920 -25.81 18.31 -24.03
C ASN A 920 -25.78 17.40 -25.24
N GLU A 921 -24.61 16.82 -25.49
CA GLU A 921 -24.51 15.58 -26.25
C GLU A 921 -24.63 14.41 -25.27
N ILE A 922 -25.58 13.51 -25.50
CA ILE A 922 -25.84 12.40 -24.59
C ILE A 922 -25.46 11.10 -25.30
N TYR A 923 -24.77 10.24 -24.57
CA TYR A 923 -24.30 8.95 -25.06
C TYR A 923 -24.68 7.86 -24.06
N SER A 924 -24.88 6.65 -24.59
CA SER A 924 -24.92 5.41 -23.82
C SER A 924 -23.77 4.51 -24.27
N ALA A 925 -23.26 3.69 -23.36
CA ALA A 925 -22.27 2.67 -23.64
C ALA A 925 -22.31 1.59 -22.54
N VAL A 926 -21.52 0.54 -22.68
CA VAL A 926 -21.29 -0.45 -21.62
C VAL A 926 -19.83 -0.37 -21.16
N THR A 927 -19.65 -0.25 -19.84
CA THR A 927 -18.36 -0.32 -19.14
C THR A 927 -18.31 -1.59 -18.27
N GLY A 928 -17.21 -1.80 -17.55
CA GLY A 928 -17.06 -2.93 -16.63
C GLY A 928 -16.91 -2.49 -15.17
N ILE A 929 -17.78 -2.96 -14.28
CA ILE A 929 -17.63 -2.76 -12.82
C ILE A 929 -17.79 -4.09 -12.07
N ASN A 930 -17.14 -4.22 -10.91
CA ASN A 930 -17.28 -5.42 -10.09
C ASN A 930 -18.71 -5.57 -9.53
N ASN A 931 -19.38 -6.69 -9.84
CA ASN A 931 -20.73 -6.95 -9.38
C ASN A 931 -20.73 -7.79 -8.09
N GLN A 932 -21.17 -7.21 -6.98
CA GLN A 932 -21.20 -7.93 -5.70
C GLN A 932 -22.35 -8.96 -5.62
N ASP A 933 -23.35 -8.85 -6.50
CA ASP A 933 -24.56 -9.69 -6.51
C ASP A 933 -24.45 -10.90 -7.46
N THR A 934 -23.48 -10.92 -8.39
CA THR A 934 -23.22 -12.01 -9.37
C THR A 934 -21.78 -12.53 -9.30
N ILE A 935 -21.44 -13.68 -9.89
CA ILE A 935 -20.06 -14.23 -9.85
C ILE A 935 -19.07 -13.63 -10.87
N ARG A 936 -19.48 -12.59 -11.61
CA ARG A 936 -18.70 -12.02 -12.72
C ARG A 936 -17.85 -10.83 -12.26
N MET A 937 -16.63 -10.74 -12.79
CA MET A 937 -15.69 -9.67 -12.44
C MET A 937 -14.75 -9.32 -13.60
N PRO A 938 -14.80 -8.09 -14.14
CA PRO A 938 -15.91 -7.13 -13.99
C PRO A 938 -17.17 -7.63 -14.72
N ASP A 939 -18.34 -7.14 -14.31
CA ASP A 939 -19.62 -7.39 -14.98
C ASP A 939 -20.01 -6.20 -15.86
N SER A 940 -20.93 -6.42 -16.79
CA SER A 940 -21.41 -5.36 -17.70
C SER A 940 -22.18 -4.30 -16.93
N ALA A 941 -21.78 -3.04 -17.10
CA ALA A 941 -22.43 -1.88 -16.51
C ALA A 941 -22.88 -0.91 -17.61
N PRO A 942 -24.15 -0.96 -18.04
CA PRO A 942 -24.71 0.06 -18.91
C PRO A 942 -24.57 1.45 -18.28
N SER A 943 -24.09 2.39 -19.09
CA SER A 943 -23.56 3.67 -18.68
C SER A 943 -24.15 4.80 -19.50
N LEU A 944 -24.31 5.97 -18.88
CA LEU A 944 -24.63 7.24 -19.51
C LEU A 944 -23.42 8.16 -19.45
N ILE A 945 -23.19 8.89 -20.54
CA ILE A 945 -22.19 9.97 -20.63
C ILE A 945 -22.90 11.20 -21.17
N CYS A 946 -22.95 12.27 -20.38
CA CYS A 946 -23.55 13.54 -20.78
C CYS A 946 -22.44 14.58 -20.92
N ARG A 947 -22.20 15.02 -22.15
CA ARG A 947 -21.13 15.94 -22.52
C ARG A 947 -21.67 17.35 -22.71
N ALA A 948 -20.98 18.32 -22.14
CA ALA A 948 -21.20 19.75 -22.37
C ALA A 948 -19.86 20.50 -22.43
N SER A 949 -19.81 21.61 -23.16
CA SER A 949 -18.61 22.44 -23.25
C SER A 949 -18.96 23.89 -22.92
N ASP A 950 -18.43 24.40 -21.80
CA ASP A 950 -18.59 25.79 -21.35
C ASP A 950 -17.55 26.10 -20.27
N LYS A 951 -17.53 27.33 -19.75
CA LYS A 951 -16.80 27.71 -18.53
C LYS A 951 -17.49 27.17 -17.28
N SER A 952 -18.82 27.09 -17.25
CA SER A 952 -19.57 26.55 -16.11
C SER A 952 -20.71 25.67 -16.58
N VAL A 953 -20.86 24.46 -16.03
CA VAL A 953 -21.93 23.51 -16.39
C VAL A 953 -22.64 23.02 -15.13
N THR A 954 -23.96 22.83 -15.21
CA THR A 954 -24.77 22.25 -14.13
C THR A 954 -25.55 21.04 -14.63
N TRP A 955 -25.49 19.93 -13.88
CA TRP A 955 -26.38 18.77 -14.04
C TRP A 955 -27.22 18.57 -12.78
N LEU A 956 -28.50 18.27 -13.00
CA LEU A 956 -29.47 18.01 -11.94
C LEU A 956 -30.06 16.63 -12.18
N THR A 957 -29.75 15.68 -11.30
CA THR A 957 -30.11 14.27 -11.46
C THR A 957 -31.03 13.83 -10.33
N VAL A 958 -32.09 13.09 -10.65
CA VAL A 958 -32.98 12.43 -9.69
C VAL A 958 -32.91 10.94 -9.93
N LEU A 959 -32.68 10.18 -8.88
CA LEU A 959 -32.68 8.72 -8.89
C LEU A 959 -33.77 8.22 -7.95
N GLU A 960 -34.59 7.29 -8.42
CA GLU A 960 -35.59 6.62 -7.60
C GLU A 960 -35.41 5.10 -7.71
N PRO A 961 -34.84 4.43 -6.69
CA PRO A 961 -34.98 3.00 -6.55
C PRO A 961 -36.44 2.65 -6.28
N TYR A 962 -37.00 1.70 -7.03
CA TYR A 962 -38.38 1.24 -6.83
C TYR A 962 -38.51 -0.27 -7.06
N LYS A 963 -39.59 -0.85 -6.51
CA LYS A 963 -39.94 -2.26 -6.74
C LYS A 963 -41.01 -2.40 -7.81
N GLU A 964 -42.15 -1.72 -7.65
CA GLU A 964 -43.27 -1.87 -8.58
C GLU A 964 -43.32 -0.75 -9.62
N VAL A 965 -43.66 0.47 -9.19
CA VAL A 965 -43.84 1.64 -10.05
C VAL A 965 -43.10 2.85 -9.46
N PRO A 966 -42.37 3.65 -10.27
CA PRO A 966 -41.74 4.88 -9.78
C PRO A 966 -42.81 5.92 -9.42
N ARG A 967 -42.53 6.75 -8.42
CA ARG A 967 -43.41 7.84 -7.96
C ARG A 967 -43.06 9.17 -8.62
N VAL A 968 -41.85 9.33 -9.14
CA VAL A 968 -41.46 10.57 -9.85
C VAL A 968 -42.15 10.62 -11.21
N THR A 969 -42.90 11.70 -11.44
CA THR A 969 -43.63 11.94 -12.71
C THR A 969 -42.95 12.98 -13.60
N GLY A 970 -42.05 13.79 -13.05
CA GLY A 970 -41.31 14.79 -13.80
C GLY A 970 -40.39 15.63 -12.93
N VAL A 971 -39.50 16.38 -13.59
CA VAL A 971 -38.52 17.26 -12.95
C VAL A 971 -38.45 18.60 -13.68
N GLU A 972 -38.23 19.67 -12.93
CA GLU A 972 -37.98 21.02 -13.46
C GLU A 972 -36.87 21.73 -12.67
N THR A 973 -36.24 22.74 -13.26
CA THR A 973 -35.21 23.55 -12.58
C THR A 973 -35.83 24.40 -11.46
N SER A 974 -35.05 24.68 -10.41
CA SER A 974 -35.43 25.60 -9.32
C SER A 974 -34.30 26.57 -9.00
N GLY A 975 -34.61 27.87 -9.01
CA GLY A 975 -33.60 28.91 -8.79
C GLY A 975 -32.45 28.84 -9.79
N SER A 976 -31.26 29.30 -9.38
CA SER A 976 -30.05 29.27 -10.21
C SER A 976 -29.28 27.96 -10.17
N PHE A 977 -29.45 27.16 -9.10
CA PHE A 977 -28.82 25.86 -8.93
C PHE A 977 -29.66 24.98 -7.99
N GLY A 978 -30.66 24.32 -8.58
CA GLY A 978 -31.62 23.51 -7.85
C GLY A 978 -32.63 22.84 -8.76
N ILE A 979 -33.42 21.94 -8.17
CA ILE A 979 -34.38 21.09 -8.87
C ILE A 979 -35.67 20.95 -8.06
N LYS A 980 -36.79 20.85 -8.77
CA LYS A 980 -38.08 20.42 -8.28
C LYS A 980 -38.42 19.05 -8.86
N VAL A 981 -38.93 18.17 -8.01
CA VAL A 981 -39.32 16.80 -8.35
C VAL A 981 -40.80 16.64 -8.08
N HIS A 982 -41.58 16.32 -9.11
CA HIS A 982 -43.02 16.12 -9.01
C HIS A 982 -43.34 14.64 -8.79
N LEU A 983 -44.23 14.36 -7.84
CA LEU A 983 -44.62 13.01 -7.46
C LEU A 983 -46.07 12.70 -7.86
N THR A 984 -46.38 11.41 -8.02
CA THR A 984 -47.73 10.91 -8.35
C THR A 984 -48.82 11.33 -7.36
N ASN A 985 -48.47 11.61 -6.10
CA ASN A 985 -49.40 12.07 -5.07
C ASN A 985 -49.59 13.61 -5.04
N GLY A 986 -49.04 14.35 -6.00
CA GLY A 986 -49.10 15.81 -6.08
C GLY A 986 -48.08 16.55 -5.20
N LYS A 987 -47.29 15.85 -4.37
CA LYS A 987 -46.19 16.46 -3.61
C LYS A 987 -45.07 16.90 -4.57
N THR A 988 -44.41 17.99 -4.23
CA THR A 988 -43.18 18.43 -4.91
C THR A 988 -42.04 18.52 -3.90
N ILE A 989 -40.89 17.93 -4.24
CA ILE A 989 -39.65 18.07 -3.47
C ILE A 989 -38.82 19.15 -4.15
N THR A 990 -38.44 20.19 -3.42
CA THR A 990 -37.59 21.28 -3.94
C THR A 990 -36.25 21.30 -3.23
N THR A 991 -35.16 21.19 -3.98
CA THR A 991 -33.79 21.20 -3.47
C THR A 991 -32.99 22.25 -4.18
N GLU A 992 -32.33 23.13 -3.43
CA GLU A 992 -31.45 24.16 -3.97
C GLU A 992 -30.13 24.10 -3.22
N TRP A 993 -29.03 24.37 -3.93
CA TRP A 993 -27.68 24.31 -3.38
C TRP A 993 -27.50 25.11 -2.10
N SER A 994 -28.04 26.33 -2.07
CA SER A 994 -27.99 27.22 -0.90
C SER A 994 -28.68 26.63 0.34
N LYS A 995 -29.69 25.76 0.16
CA LYS A 995 -30.42 25.11 1.26
C LYS A 995 -29.67 23.92 1.86
N ILE A 996 -28.74 23.33 1.13
CA ILE A 996 -27.96 22.16 1.58
C ILE A 996 -26.52 22.52 1.99
N THR A 997 -26.09 23.78 1.79
CA THR A 997 -24.74 24.28 2.14
C THR A 997 -24.72 25.37 3.22
N ASN A 998 -25.83 26.04 3.52
CA ASN A 998 -25.87 27.11 4.53
C ASN A 998 -25.97 26.61 5.99
N ARG A 999 -25.58 25.36 6.29
CA ARG A 999 -25.71 24.77 7.63
C ARG A 999 -24.52 23.93 8.01
#